data_AF-A0A377G786-F1
#
_entry.id   AF-A0A377G786-F1
#
_cell.length_a   1.000
_cell.length_b   1.000
_cell.length_c   1.000
_cell.angle_alpha   90.00
_cell.angle_beta   90.00
_cell.angle_gamma   90.00
#
_symmetry.space_group_name_H-M   'P 1'
#
loop_
_entity.id
_entity.type
_entity.pdbx_description
1 polymer ?
#
loop_
_entity_poly.entity_id
_entity_poly.type
_entity_poly.pdbx_seq_one_letter_code
_entity_poly.pdbx_strand_id
1 'polypeptide(L)'
;MAAFFHIKDIKKGPVSRVTGHVTYLNAIYTPANQKASSYKIIYKKNKYGRPEFSRFEVMFGQLARLFLAPDLTSPNNLVVDSNHNVLGLAVQHLCYVIAHREGLEHNFYTLDKLDEGCDCTPKKTDHPTQIPIYFLDKLPQGFFASLIEAEALEKLSIDYESLASILATSYTLEEDDLHKGNYGFYLVEREGKPHAVFFKIDHDLMFVDSIMGFQTRRFFHLFHGPHAFDITKEDLKSLSRLSHSGNSYWPTKFGYISHPLDNKEYHSYTEINAFAQLGDNPKFIRAKWKSFLKHVLIPNELIQEVLQDCADMKRASERAQVALMTQATIARLARLRAALFSIPEFRNYINQLDQKQIQALVEEILPPHSPKEKLLQQIQTTIGVYQNLCETHLHFDPEDTPLHTAIKLGEYRYDETLSMFEQFINVPNKAGKTPLDIALEQIQSGRVDENNPQENGMLIARHLLDNGAQRPEKYNHAAFWNTLQSYVFLNPYLEKIQKNMSYESFKEILRNLGEDYRFGLKFKKNLAVECIKQFIQVNTGCAGFTDKLEQLKNEINGNSSAEEAADLKYIRQLRSRLWVIRQLRGLYGWTSTQWEINTLINQTLAENKVVDPNSFSFFSRDERPEISGDDALARKTFSSHNSG
;
A
#
# COMPACT_ATOMS: atom_id res chain seq x y z
N MET A 1 -22.16 -3.31 -3.49
CA MET A 1 -22.21 -4.56 -2.70
C MET A 1 -21.20 -5.49 -3.35
N ALA A 2 -20.20 -6.00 -2.61
CA ALA A 2 -19.11 -6.78 -3.19
C ALA A 2 -19.65 -7.99 -3.98
N ALA A 3 -19.22 -8.12 -5.24
CA ALA A 3 -19.67 -9.20 -6.11
C ALA A 3 -18.89 -10.49 -5.80
N PHE A 4 -19.27 -11.20 -4.75
CA PHE A 4 -18.70 -12.51 -4.43
C PHE A 4 -19.29 -13.61 -5.30
N PHE A 5 -18.47 -14.60 -5.66
CA PHE A 5 -18.94 -15.78 -6.38
C PHE A 5 -19.26 -16.88 -5.37
N HIS A 6 -20.39 -17.55 -5.53
CA HIS A 6 -20.67 -18.72 -4.70
C HIS A 6 -20.05 -19.98 -5.31
N ILE A 7 -19.45 -20.82 -4.46
CA ILE A 7 -18.80 -22.05 -4.91
C ILE A 7 -19.73 -23.02 -5.65
N LYS A 8 -21.03 -22.99 -5.33
CA LYS A 8 -22.07 -23.80 -6.00
C LYS A 8 -22.26 -23.44 -7.47
N ASP A 9 -21.90 -22.20 -7.84
CA ASP A 9 -22.04 -21.66 -9.20
C ASP A 9 -20.77 -21.89 -10.04
N ILE A 10 -19.78 -22.61 -9.48
CA ILE A 10 -18.49 -22.91 -10.13
C ILE A 10 -18.38 -24.42 -10.38
N LYS A 11 -18.41 -24.80 -11.66
CA LYS A 11 -18.04 -26.16 -12.08
C LYS A 11 -16.52 -26.25 -12.14
N LYS A 12 -15.94 -27.03 -11.22
CA LYS A 12 -14.49 -27.26 -11.16
C LYS A 12 -14.04 -28.12 -12.34
N GLY A 13 -12.96 -27.71 -12.99
CA GLY A 13 -12.23 -28.54 -13.96
C GLY A 13 -11.29 -29.54 -13.28
N PRO A 14 -10.34 -30.13 -14.01
CA PRO A 14 -9.27 -30.92 -13.41
C PRO A 14 -8.39 -30.07 -12.48
N VAL A 15 -7.89 -30.69 -11.41
CA VAL A 15 -6.95 -30.06 -10.48
C VAL A 15 -5.60 -29.90 -11.17
N SER A 16 -5.03 -28.71 -11.04
CA SER A 16 -3.62 -28.43 -11.32
C SER A 16 -2.91 -28.18 -9.99
N ARG A 17 -1.78 -28.85 -9.76
CA ARG A 17 -0.91 -28.67 -8.58
C ARG A 17 0.43 -28.04 -8.97
N VAL A 18 0.37 -27.04 -9.86
CA VAL A 18 1.57 -26.41 -10.44
C VAL A 18 2.23 -25.41 -9.49
N THR A 19 1.59 -25.04 -8.37
CA THR A 19 2.12 -24.08 -7.36
C THR A 19 1.71 -24.47 -5.94
N GLY A 20 2.08 -23.66 -4.93
CA GLY A 20 1.58 -23.79 -3.54
C GLY A 20 0.07 -23.62 -3.36
N HIS A 21 -0.67 -23.44 -4.46
CA HIS A 21 -2.12 -23.41 -4.52
C HIS A 21 -2.69 -24.70 -5.13
N VAL A 22 -3.85 -25.12 -4.66
CA VAL A 22 -4.71 -26.02 -5.44
C VAL A 22 -5.50 -25.16 -6.42
N THR A 23 -5.20 -25.29 -7.71
CA THR A 23 -5.80 -24.48 -8.78
C THR A 23 -6.62 -25.32 -9.74
N TYR A 24 -7.63 -24.70 -10.34
CA TYR A 24 -8.49 -25.29 -11.37
C TYR A 24 -8.49 -24.35 -12.57
N LEU A 25 -7.58 -24.58 -13.51
CA LEU A 25 -7.32 -23.69 -14.66
C LEU A 25 -8.45 -23.67 -15.71
N ASN A 26 -9.29 -24.70 -15.71
CA ASN A 26 -10.41 -24.88 -16.64
C ASN A 26 -11.75 -24.90 -15.89
N ALA A 27 -11.89 -24.10 -14.83
CA ALA A 27 -13.15 -23.95 -14.13
C ALA A 27 -14.13 -23.10 -14.98
N ILE A 28 -15.43 -23.33 -14.79
CA ILE A 28 -16.50 -22.60 -15.47
C ILE A 28 -17.38 -21.97 -14.40
N TYR A 29 -17.62 -20.67 -14.52
CA TYR A 29 -18.57 -19.95 -13.69
C TYR A 29 -19.89 -19.77 -14.44
N THR A 30 -20.99 -20.05 -13.76
CA THR A 30 -22.35 -19.87 -14.26
C THR A 30 -23.05 -18.82 -13.40
N PRO A 31 -23.22 -17.57 -13.87
CA PRO A 31 -23.84 -16.51 -13.09
C PRO A 31 -25.24 -16.89 -12.59
N ALA A 32 -25.49 -16.70 -11.28
CA ALA A 32 -26.75 -17.08 -10.64
C ALA A 32 -27.98 -16.37 -11.23
N ASN A 33 -27.80 -15.18 -11.80
CA ASN A 33 -28.88 -14.40 -12.39
C ASN A 33 -29.34 -14.92 -13.77
N GLN A 34 -28.67 -15.93 -14.34
CA GLN A 34 -28.94 -16.55 -15.66
C GLN A 34 -29.05 -15.59 -16.86
N LYS A 35 -28.85 -14.29 -16.66
CA LYS A 35 -28.85 -13.27 -17.72
C LYS A 35 -27.53 -13.23 -18.48
N ALA A 36 -26.45 -13.67 -17.84
CA ALA A 36 -25.13 -13.76 -18.45
C ALA A 36 -24.79 -15.23 -18.73
N SER A 37 -24.16 -15.47 -19.89
CA SER A 37 -23.69 -16.78 -20.28
C SER A 37 -22.60 -17.29 -19.33
N SER A 38 -22.45 -18.61 -19.24
CA SER A 38 -21.35 -19.21 -18.49
C SER A 38 -20.03 -18.89 -19.18
N TYR A 39 -18.96 -18.66 -18.40
CA TYR A 39 -17.65 -18.33 -18.95
C TYR A 39 -16.51 -19.00 -18.16
N LYS A 40 -15.35 -19.11 -18.81
CA LYS A 40 -14.16 -19.75 -18.26
C LYS A 40 -13.50 -18.86 -17.20
N ILE A 41 -13.14 -19.47 -16.08
CA ILE A 41 -12.40 -18.85 -14.97
C ILE A 41 -11.25 -19.75 -14.53
N ILE A 42 -10.29 -19.16 -13.81
CA ILE A 42 -9.30 -19.88 -13.01
C ILE A 42 -9.73 -19.79 -11.56
N TYR A 43 -10.04 -20.94 -10.94
CA TYR A 43 -10.38 -20.98 -9.52
C TYR A 43 -9.15 -21.43 -8.70
N LYS A 44 -8.70 -20.58 -7.76
CA LYS A 44 -7.63 -20.89 -6.81
C LYS A 44 -8.23 -21.07 -5.41
N LYS A 45 -7.93 -22.17 -4.73
CA LYS A 45 -8.28 -22.32 -3.30
C LYS A 45 -7.39 -21.43 -2.43
N ASN A 46 -7.82 -21.14 -1.20
CA ASN A 46 -7.01 -20.44 -0.20
C ASN A 46 -5.59 -21.02 -0.10
N LYS A 47 -4.57 -20.17 -0.30
CA LYS A 47 -3.15 -20.52 -0.12
C LYS A 47 -2.94 -21.03 1.31
N TYR A 48 -2.37 -22.22 1.48
CA TYR A 48 -2.18 -22.86 2.79
C TYR A 48 -3.45 -22.99 3.65
N GLY A 49 -4.65 -22.95 3.04
CA GLY A 49 -5.93 -22.93 3.77
C GLY A 49 -6.27 -21.60 4.44
N ARG A 50 -5.49 -20.55 4.22
CA ARG A 50 -5.59 -19.23 4.86
C ARG A 50 -6.39 -18.24 3.99
N PRO A 51 -7.63 -17.86 4.35
CA PRO A 51 -8.49 -17.00 3.54
C PRO A 51 -7.94 -15.58 3.33
N GLU A 52 -7.11 -15.10 4.25
CA GLU A 52 -6.47 -13.78 4.15
C GLU A 52 -5.65 -13.62 2.88
N PHE A 53 -4.98 -14.67 2.39
CA PHE A 53 -4.19 -14.57 1.16
C PHE A 53 -5.08 -14.39 -0.07
N SER A 54 -6.25 -15.03 -0.11
CA SER A 54 -7.20 -14.79 -1.20
C SER A 54 -7.80 -13.39 -1.13
N ARG A 55 -8.04 -12.85 0.08
CA ARG A 55 -8.46 -11.46 0.27
C ARG A 55 -7.40 -10.48 -0.22
N PHE A 56 -6.14 -10.69 0.16
CA PHE A 56 -5.03 -9.87 -0.31
C PHE A 56 -4.88 -9.95 -1.83
N GLU A 57 -4.85 -11.13 -2.44
CA GLU A 57 -4.70 -11.28 -3.90
C GLU A 57 -5.87 -10.64 -4.68
N VAL A 58 -7.10 -10.70 -4.17
CA VAL A 58 -8.24 -9.98 -4.78
C VAL A 58 -8.05 -8.46 -4.68
N MET A 59 -7.74 -7.93 -3.48
CA MET A 59 -7.51 -6.49 -3.29
C MET A 59 -6.33 -5.98 -4.12
N PHE A 60 -5.21 -6.71 -4.13
CA PHE A 60 -4.03 -6.41 -4.95
C PHE A 60 -4.35 -6.47 -6.44
N GLY A 61 -5.12 -7.48 -6.88
CA GLY A 61 -5.55 -7.56 -8.27
C GLY A 61 -6.43 -6.39 -8.70
N GLN A 62 -7.35 -5.93 -7.85
CA GLN A 62 -8.18 -4.77 -8.16
C GLN A 62 -7.38 -3.45 -8.15
N LEU A 63 -6.43 -3.29 -7.22
CA LEU A 63 -5.47 -2.18 -7.29
C LEU A 63 -4.61 -2.26 -8.56
N ALA A 64 -4.10 -3.43 -8.91
CA ALA A 64 -3.32 -3.62 -10.14
C ALA A 64 -4.11 -3.22 -11.38
N ARG A 65 -5.41 -3.57 -11.45
CA ARG A 65 -6.31 -3.14 -12.55
C ARG A 65 -6.48 -1.63 -12.63
N LEU A 66 -6.54 -0.95 -11.48
CA LEU A 66 -6.66 0.50 -11.43
C LEU A 66 -5.37 1.20 -11.93
N PHE A 67 -4.21 0.64 -11.62
CA PHE A 67 -2.91 1.22 -11.96
C PHE A 67 -2.43 0.84 -13.37
N LEU A 68 -2.62 -0.41 -13.79
CA LEU A 68 -2.30 -0.88 -15.14
C LEU A 68 -3.12 -0.13 -16.19
N ALA A 69 -2.61 -0.08 -17.42
CA ALA A 69 -3.41 0.36 -18.55
C ALA A 69 -4.64 -0.56 -18.69
N PRO A 70 -5.75 -0.04 -19.25
CA PRO A 70 -7.00 -0.78 -19.32
C PRO A 70 -6.84 -2.17 -19.92
N ASP A 71 -7.51 -3.17 -19.35
CA ASP A 71 -7.57 -4.53 -19.91
C ASP A 71 -6.21 -5.25 -20.08
N LEU A 72 -5.20 -4.91 -19.27
CA LEU A 72 -3.93 -5.66 -19.21
C LEU A 72 -3.90 -6.75 -18.13
N THR A 73 -4.94 -6.85 -17.31
CA THR A 73 -5.08 -7.92 -16.32
C THR A 73 -6.54 -8.25 -16.05
N SER A 74 -6.78 -9.45 -15.51
CA SER A 74 -8.13 -9.98 -15.34
C SER A 74 -8.80 -9.54 -14.03
N PRO A 75 -10.13 -9.38 -14.02
CA PRO A 75 -10.89 -9.22 -12.79
C PRO A 75 -10.82 -10.48 -11.92
N ASN A 76 -10.72 -10.24 -10.60
CA ASN A 76 -10.68 -11.28 -9.58
C ASN A 76 -11.84 -11.07 -8.59
N ASN A 77 -12.44 -12.18 -8.13
CA ASN A 77 -13.54 -12.18 -7.17
C ASN A 77 -13.28 -13.22 -6.08
N LEU A 78 -13.66 -12.91 -4.84
CA LEU A 78 -13.66 -13.91 -3.78
C LEU A 78 -14.70 -15.00 -4.06
N VAL A 79 -14.35 -16.23 -3.70
CA VAL A 79 -15.24 -17.38 -3.79
C VAL A 79 -15.66 -17.78 -2.38
N VAL A 80 -16.96 -17.81 -2.13
CA VAL A 80 -17.56 -18.05 -0.81
C VAL A 80 -18.48 -19.27 -0.77
N ASP A 81 -18.68 -19.83 0.41
CA ASP A 81 -19.72 -20.83 0.68
C ASP A 81 -21.09 -20.18 0.98
N SER A 82 -22.06 -20.99 1.42
CA SER A 82 -23.39 -20.52 1.81
C SER A 82 -23.40 -19.69 3.10
N ASN A 83 -22.34 -19.80 3.91
CA ASN A 83 -22.18 -19.11 5.19
C ASN A 83 -21.26 -17.88 5.05
N HIS A 84 -20.93 -17.46 3.82
CA HIS A 84 -20.00 -16.37 3.52
C HIS A 84 -18.55 -16.60 4.00
N ASN A 85 -18.14 -17.85 4.22
CA ASN A 85 -16.73 -18.16 4.44
C ASN A 85 -15.98 -18.14 3.11
N VAL A 86 -14.81 -17.50 3.09
CA VAL A 86 -13.93 -17.43 1.91
C VAL A 86 -13.24 -18.78 1.71
N LEU A 87 -13.49 -19.41 0.56
CA LEU A 87 -12.89 -20.69 0.14
C LEU A 87 -11.72 -20.52 -0.84
N GLY A 88 -11.59 -19.34 -1.43
CA GLY A 88 -10.56 -19.01 -2.41
C GLY A 88 -10.93 -17.78 -3.22
N LEU A 89 -10.41 -17.71 -4.43
CA LEU A 89 -10.72 -16.67 -5.41
C LEU A 89 -10.87 -17.26 -6.82
N ALA A 90 -11.61 -16.53 -7.65
CA ALA A 90 -11.79 -16.81 -9.06
C ALA A 90 -11.24 -15.64 -9.87
N VAL A 91 -10.48 -15.96 -10.92
CA VAL A 91 -9.94 -15.00 -11.88
C VAL A 91 -10.62 -15.26 -13.22
N GLN A 92 -11.17 -14.22 -13.86
CA GLN A 92 -11.68 -14.38 -15.22
C GLN A 92 -10.55 -14.79 -16.16
N HIS A 93 -10.81 -15.68 -17.12
CA HIS A 93 -9.75 -16.05 -18.07
C HIS A 93 -9.35 -14.84 -18.92
N LEU A 94 -8.04 -14.58 -19.00
CA LEU A 94 -7.47 -13.38 -19.63
C LEU A 94 -7.93 -13.16 -21.06
N CYS A 95 -8.19 -14.22 -21.81
CA CYS A 95 -8.68 -14.12 -23.19
C CYS A 95 -9.96 -13.29 -23.35
N TYR A 96 -10.84 -13.24 -22.34
CA TYR A 96 -12.04 -12.40 -22.38
C TYR A 96 -11.70 -10.92 -22.27
N VAL A 97 -10.66 -10.60 -21.49
CA VAL A 97 -10.16 -9.23 -21.33
C VAL A 97 -9.45 -8.78 -22.60
N ILE A 98 -8.65 -9.66 -23.22
CA ILE A 98 -8.02 -9.38 -24.53
C ILE A 98 -9.08 -9.16 -25.60
N ALA A 99 -10.12 -10.01 -25.66
CA ALA A 99 -11.22 -9.85 -26.61
C ALA A 99 -12.02 -8.55 -26.38
N HIS A 100 -12.15 -8.09 -25.14
CA HIS A 100 -12.75 -6.79 -24.83
C HIS A 100 -11.89 -5.62 -25.34
N ARG A 101 -10.58 -5.70 -25.13
CA ARG A 101 -9.62 -4.66 -25.53
C ARG A 101 -9.47 -4.54 -27.04
N GLU A 102 -9.28 -5.66 -27.72
CA GLU A 102 -8.92 -5.69 -29.14
C GLU A 102 -10.11 -5.96 -30.07
N GLY A 103 -11.22 -6.49 -29.55
CA GLY A 103 -12.27 -7.10 -30.37
C GLY A 103 -11.83 -8.42 -30.99
N LEU A 104 -12.74 -9.07 -31.71
CA LEU A 104 -12.48 -10.29 -32.49
C LEU A 104 -12.42 -10.04 -34.00
N GLU A 105 -12.55 -8.77 -34.41
CA GLU A 105 -12.59 -8.36 -35.81
C GLU A 105 -11.19 -8.37 -36.47
N HIS A 106 -10.14 -8.16 -35.68
CA HIS A 106 -8.76 -8.22 -36.14
C HIS A 106 -8.21 -9.66 -36.13
N ASN A 107 -7.19 -9.92 -36.95
CA ASN A 107 -6.46 -11.17 -36.85
C ASN A 107 -5.57 -11.15 -35.60
N PHE A 108 -5.54 -12.27 -34.89
CA PHE A 108 -4.48 -12.57 -33.94
C PHE A 108 -3.38 -13.34 -34.66
N TYR A 109 -2.20 -13.49 -34.05
CA TYR A 109 -1.12 -14.27 -34.65
C TYR A 109 -0.69 -15.42 -33.74
N THR A 110 -0.36 -16.54 -34.38
CA THR A 110 0.24 -17.70 -33.72
C THR A 110 1.72 -17.75 -34.04
N LEU A 111 2.59 -17.99 -33.05
CA LEU A 111 4.01 -18.25 -33.31
C LEU A 111 4.14 -19.62 -34.00
N ASP A 112 4.83 -19.67 -35.13
CA ASP A 112 4.87 -20.88 -35.96
C ASP A 112 5.63 -22.01 -35.25
N LYS A 113 6.72 -21.65 -34.58
CA LYS A 113 7.53 -22.54 -33.76
C LYS A 113 8.01 -21.79 -32.52
N LEU A 114 7.59 -22.26 -31.35
CA LEU A 114 7.93 -21.62 -30.07
C LEU A 114 9.45 -21.57 -29.81
N ASP A 115 10.21 -22.48 -30.41
CA ASP A 115 11.65 -22.64 -30.17
C ASP A 115 12.56 -21.91 -31.19
N GLU A 116 12.02 -21.39 -32.31
CA GLU A 116 12.83 -20.92 -33.45
C GLU A 116 12.74 -19.40 -33.73
N GLY A 117 12.01 -18.61 -32.92
CA GLY A 117 12.01 -17.15 -33.01
C GLY A 117 10.61 -16.51 -33.04
N CYS A 118 10.48 -15.38 -33.76
CA CYS A 118 9.26 -14.56 -33.78
C CYS A 118 8.45 -14.66 -35.09
N ASP A 119 8.74 -15.63 -35.94
CA ASP A 119 7.94 -15.88 -37.14
C ASP A 119 6.53 -16.37 -36.75
N CYS A 120 5.51 -15.83 -37.42
CA CYS A 120 4.13 -16.02 -37.01
C CYS A 120 3.13 -16.04 -38.17
N THR A 121 2.01 -16.70 -37.94
CA THR A 121 0.92 -16.87 -38.89
C THR A 121 -0.37 -16.21 -38.40
N PRO A 122 -1.10 -15.48 -39.25
CA PRO A 122 -2.41 -14.94 -38.90
C PRO A 122 -3.41 -16.04 -38.53
N LYS A 123 -4.23 -15.77 -37.52
CA LYS A 123 -5.30 -16.62 -37.02
C LYS A 123 -6.52 -15.77 -36.70
N LYS A 124 -7.59 -15.96 -37.48
CA LYS A 124 -8.91 -15.43 -37.16
C LYS A 124 -9.52 -16.23 -36.01
N THR A 125 -10.11 -15.55 -35.03
CA THR A 125 -10.70 -16.19 -33.85
C THR A 125 -12.15 -15.77 -33.70
N ASP A 126 -13.07 -16.73 -33.62
CA ASP A 126 -14.50 -16.46 -33.47
C ASP A 126 -14.96 -16.50 -32.01
N HIS A 127 -14.09 -16.97 -31.11
CA HIS A 127 -14.36 -17.06 -29.68
C HIS A 127 -13.13 -16.62 -28.85
N PRO A 128 -13.31 -15.88 -27.75
CA PRO A 128 -12.19 -15.36 -26.95
C PRO A 128 -11.18 -16.43 -26.53
N THR A 129 -11.65 -17.62 -26.13
CA THR A 129 -10.76 -18.71 -25.66
C THR A 129 -9.83 -19.29 -26.73
N GLN A 130 -9.97 -18.88 -28.00
CA GLN A 130 -9.10 -19.30 -29.10
C GLN A 130 -7.92 -18.35 -29.34
N ILE A 131 -7.92 -17.18 -28.69
CA ILE A 131 -6.84 -16.17 -28.76
C ILE A 131 -5.53 -16.80 -28.26
N PRO A 132 -4.46 -16.84 -29.09
CA PRO A 132 -3.14 -17.29 -28.66
C PRO A 132 -2.54 -16.32 -27.64
N ILE A 133 -2.08 -16.84 -26.50
CA ILE A 133 -1.38 -16.08 -25.46
C ILE A 133 -0.08 -16.81 -25.10
N TYR A 134 0.98 -16.05 -24.84
CA TYR A 134 2.31 -16.60 -24.57
C TYR A 134 2.84 -16.03 -23.26
N PHE A 135 3.28 -16.91 -22.37
CA PHE A 135 4.03 -16.53 -21.17
C PHE A 135 5.52 -16.68 -21.45
N LEU A 136 6.32 -15.75 -20.94
CA LEU A 136 7.77 -15.74 -21.21
C LEU A 136 8.48 -16.96 -20.59
N ASP A 137 7.93 -17.54 -19.52
CA ASP A 137 8.49 -18.76 -18.92
C ASP A 137 8.24 -20.01 -19.78
N LYS A 138 7.30 -19.94 -20.75
CA LYS A 138 6.99 -21.02 -21.70
C LYS A 138 7.71 -20.88 -23.04
N LEU A 139 8.54 -19.86 -23.18
CA LEU A 139 9.36 -19.60 -24.36
C LEU A 139 10.84 -19.83 -24.05
N PRO A 140 11.70 -19.98 -25.06
CA PRO A 140 13.14 -20.08 -24.87
C PRO A 140 13.70 -18.91 -24.04
N GLN A 141 14.70 -19.19 -23.20
CA GLN A 141 15.46 -18.13 -22.53
C GLN A 141 16.07 -17.20 -23.58
N GLY A 142 16.00 -15.87 -23.38
CA GLY A 142 16.41 -14.92 -24.42
C GLY A 142 15.28 -14.45 -25.34
N PHE A 143 14.07 -15.02 -25.29
CA PHE A 143 13.03 -14.70 -26.28
C PHE A 143 12.69 -13.20 -26.36
N PHE A 144 12.69 -12.47 -25.24
CA PHE A 144 12.45 -11.02 -25.29
C PHE A 144 13.50 -10.28 -26.15
N ALA A 145 14.76 -10.72 -26.15
CA ALA A 145 15.78 -10.16 -27.04
C ALA A 145 15.45 -10.42 -28.51
N SER A 146 14.97 -11.63 -28.84
CA SER A 146 14.48 -11.95 -30.20
C SER A 146 13.29 -11.08 -30.62
N LEU A 147 12.40 -10.73 -29.67
CA LEU A 147 11.28 -9.83 -29.93
C LEU A 147 11.75 -8.42 -30.29
N ILE A 148 12.75 -7.90 -29.55
CA ILE A 148 13.38 -6.59 -29.83
C ILE A 148 14.09 -6.60 -31.19
N GLU A 149 14.81 -7.67 -31.52
CA GLU A 149 15.45 -7.83 -32.83
C GLU A 149 14.42 -7.89 -33.97
N ALA A 150 13.31 -8.61 -33.77
CA ALA A 150 12.23 -8.68 -34.75
C ALA A 150 11.54 -7.33 -34.98
N GLU A 151 11.41 -6.49 -33.94
CA GLU A 151 10.95 -5.10 -34.11
C GLU A 151 11.97 -4.27 -34.90
N ALA A 152 13.27 -4.40 -34.61
CA ALA A 152 14.32 -3.67 -35.33
C ALA A 152 14.40 -4.06 -36.82
N LEU A 153 14.02 -5.30 -37.16
CA LEU A 153 13.87 -5.80 -38.53
C LEU A 153 12.49 -5.51 -39.14
N GLU A 154 11.65 -4.71 -38.47
CA GLU A 154 10.29 -4.34 -38.88
C GLU A 154 9.32 -5.51 -39.09
N LYS A 155 9.65 -6.72 -38.61
CA LYS A 155 8.79 -7.91 -38.71
C LYS A 155 7.52 -7.79 -37.86
N LEU A 156 7.61 -7.07 -36.75
CA LEU A 156 6.52 -6.78 -35.83
C LEU A 156 6.72 -5.42 -35.16
N SER A 157 5.75 -4.97 -34.37
CA SER A 157 5.91 -3.82 -33.47
C SER A 157 5.61 -4.19 -32.02
N ILE A 158 6.18 -3.46 -31.07
CA ILE A 158 5.97 -3.69 -29.64
C ILE A 158 5.10 -2.59 -29.03
N ASP A 159 4.09 -2.98 -28.25
CA ASP A 159 3.32 -2.06 -27.40
C ASP A 159 4.12 -1.72 -26.15
N TYR A 160 4.99 -0.71 -26.27
CA TYR A 160 5.76 -0.19 -25.14
C TYR A 160 4.89 0.43 -24.04
N GLU A 161 3.65 0.85 -24.33
CA GLU A 161 2.73 1.33 -23.29
C GLU A 161 2.30 0.21 -22.37
N SER A 162 1.94 -0.95 -22.94
CA SER A 162 1.57 -2.12 -22.14
C SER A 162 2.73 -2.61 -21.25
N LEU A 163 3.95 -2.68 -21.80
CA LEU A 163 5.13 -3.12 -21.07
C LEU A 163 5.54 -2.13 -19.97
N ALA A 164 5.57 -0.82 -20.29
CA ALA A 164 5.90 0.21 -19.31
C ALA A 164 4.88 0.27 -18.17
N SER A 165 3.59 0.05 -18.47
CA SER A 165 2.54 0.01 -17.48
C SER A 165 2.71 -1.15 -16.49
N ILE A 166 3.09 -2.33 -16.99
CA ILE A 166 3.40 -3.50 -16.17
C ILE A 166 4.56 -3.21 -15.22
N LEU A 167 5.68 -2.70 -15.73
CA LEU A 167 6.86 -2.41 -14.92
C LEU A 167 6.56 -1.31 -13.89
N ALA A 168 5.94 -0.21 -14.32
CA ALA A 168 5.65 0.91 -13.44
C ALA A 168 4.68 0.50 -12.32
N THR A 169 3.65 -0.30 -12.64
CA THR A 169 2.66 -0.76 -11.65
C THR A 169 3.31 -1.67 -10.63
N SER A 170 4.12 -2.62 -11.10
CA SER A 170 4.82 -3.59 -10.24
C SER A 170 5.80 -2.89 -9.28
N TYR A 171 6.52 -1.87 -9.76
CA TYR A 171 7.37 -1.03 -8.90
C TYR A 171 6.57 -0.17 -7.92
N THR A 172 5.48 0.44 -8.39
CA THR A 172 4.63 1.31 -7.57
C THR A 172 4.01 0.55 -6.41
N LEU A 173 3.50 -0.66 -6.68
CA LEU A 173 2.83 -1.54 -5.71
C LEU A 173 3.79 -2.49 -5.00
N GLU A 174 5.12 -2.22 -4.99
CA GLU A 174 6.13 -3.00 -4.25
C GLU A 174 6.04 -4.51 -4.52
N GLU A 175 5.87 -4.91 -5.78
CA GLU A 175 5.75 -6.32 -6.13
C GLU A 175 7.10 -7.02 -6.22
N ASP A 176 7.30 -8.06 -5.42
CA ASP A 176 8.55 -8.83 -5.40
C ASP A 176 8.54 -10.07 -6.32
N ASP A 177 7.48 -10.27 -7.10
CA ASP A 177 7.24 -11.50 -7.85
C ASP A 177 7.04 -11.31 -9.36
N LEU A 178 7.68 -10.30 -9.96
CA LEU A 178 7.60 -10.07 -11.41
C LEU A 178 8.54 -11.00 -12.21
N HIS A 179 8.28 -12.31 -12.11
CA HIS A 179 8.98 -13.34 -12.88
C HIS A 179 8.26 -13.62 -14.21
N LYS A 180 8.92 -14.34 -15.13
CA LYS A 180 8.45 -14.59 -16.51
C LYS A 180 7.13 -15.33 -16.67
N GLY A 181 6.60 -15.88 -15.58
CA GLY A 181 5.33 -16.61 -15.55
C GLY A 181 4.15 -15.75 -15.12
N ASN A 182 4.41 -14.56 -14.57
CA ASN A 182 3.38 -13.64 -14.08
C ASN A 182 3.03 -12.55 -15.10
N TYR A 183 3.68 -12.54 -16.26
CA TYR A 183 3.31 -11.69 -17.37
C TYR A 183 3.67 -12.36 -18.69
N GLY A 184 3.01 -11.91 -19.75
CA GLY A 184 3.11 -12.51 -21.07
C GLY A 184 2.68 -11.52 -22.14
N PHE A 185 2.49 -12.00 -23.36
CA PHE A 185 2.02 -11.19 -24.47
C PHE A 185 1.11 -11.98 -25.40
N TYR A 186 0.33 -11.25 -26.20
CA TYR A 186 -0.35 -11.77 -27.38
C TYR A 186 0.05 -10.94 -28.60
N LEU A 187 -0.21 -11.47 -29.78
CA LEU A 187 0.05 -10.81 -31.05
C LEU A 187 -1.29 -10.51 -31.74
N VAL A 188 -1.52 -9.25 -32.08
CA VAL A 188 -2.73 -8.77 -32.78
C VAL A 188 -2.35 -7.92 -33.98
N GLU A 189 -3.18 -7.90 -35.01
CA GLU A 189 -2.96 -7.07 -36.18
C GLU A 189 -3.13 -5.58 -35.87
N ARG A 190 -2.09 -4.79 -36.14
CA ARG A 190 -2.14 -3.33 -36.15
C ARG A 190 -1.41 -2.85 -37.39
N GLU A 191 -2.04 -1.96 -38.16
CA GLU A 191 -1.44 -1.37 -39.36
C GLU A 191 -0.90 -2.43 -40.35
N GLY A 192 -1.58 -3.57 -40.46
CA GLY A 192 -1.21 -4.67 -41.37
C GLY A 192 -0.04 -5.54 -40.92
N LYS A 193 0.45 -5.39 -39.68
CA LYS A 193 1.54 -6.22 -39.13
C LYS A 193 1.24 -6.75 -37.72
N PRO A 194 1.95 -7.79 -37.26
CA PRO A 194 1.83 -8.28 -35.89
C PRO A 194 2.29 -7.21 -34.89
N HIS A 195 1.49 -7.01 -33.84
CA HIS A 195 1.77 -6.12 -32.72
C HIS A 195 1.76 -6.89 -31.40
N ALA A 196 2.88 -6.85 -30.68
CA ALA A 196 3.05 -7.54 -29.40
C ALA A 196 2.53 -6.67 -28.26
N VAL A 197 1.45 -7.11 -27.62
CA VAL A 197 0.83 -6.43 -26.47
C VAL A 197 1.02 -7.27 -25.22
N PHE A 198 1.56 -6.66 -24.17
CA PHE A 198 1.89 -7.34 -22.92
C PHE A 198 0.73 -7.28 -21.92
N PHE A 199 0.57 -8.35 -21.15
CA PHE A 199 -0.41 -8.45 -20.07
C PHE A 199 0.24 -9.02 -18.82
N LYS A 200 -0.41 -8.83 -17.67
CA LYS A 200 0.05 -9.33 -16.37
C LYS A 200 -1.03 -10.15 -15.68
N ILE A 201 -0.61 -11.18 -14.95
CA ILE A 201 -1.44 -12.01 -14.08
C ILE A 201 -0.76 -12.20 -12.72
N ASP A 202 -1.47 -12.84 -11.80
CA ASP A 202 -0.98 -13.25 -10.47
C ASP A 202 -0.40 -12.11 -9.63
N HIS A 203 -1.22 -11.56 -8.73
CA HIS A 203 -0.88 -10.37 -7.94
C HIS A 203 -0.74 -10.71 -6.45
N ASP A 204 -0.31 -11.93 -6.11
CA ASP A 204 -0.35 -12.45 -4.73
C ASP A 204 0.77 -11.92 -3.82
N LEU A 205 1.78 -11.22 -4.38
CA LEU A 205 2.96 -10.71 -3.67
C LEU A 205 3.26 -9.23 -3.95
N MET A 206 2.21 -8.41 -3.90
CA MET A 206 2.29 -6.95 -3.86
C MET A 206 2.44 -6.42 -2.43
N PHE A 207 2.84 -5.15 -2.29
CA PHE A 207 3.07 -4.48 -1.01
C PHE A 207 4.01 -5.28 -0.12
N VAL A 208 5.10 -5.79 -0.70
CA VAL A 208 6.02 -6.68 0.00
C VAL A 208 6.64 -6.00 1.21
N ASP A 209 6.93 -4.69 1.15
CA ASP A 209 7.50 -3.97 2.27
C ASP A 209 6.43 -3.57 3.29
N SER A 210 5.28 -3.12 2.78
CA SER A 210 4.22 -2.53 3.61
C SER A 210 3.32 -3.56 4.31
N ILE A 211 3.09 -4.73 3.68
CA ILE A 211 2.08 -5.73 4.11
C ILE A 211 2.62 -7.16 4.01
N MET A 212 3.02 -7.61 2.82
CA MET A 212 3.27 -9.04 2.57
C MET A 212 4.56 -9.55 3.21
N GLY A 213 5.51 -8.67 3.51
CA GLY A 213 6.71 -8.96 4.30
C GLY A 213 6.44 -9.24 5.78
N PHE A 214 5.20 -9.12 6.23
CA PHE A 214 4.76 -9.59 7.55
C PHE A 214 4.04 -10.95 7.50
N GLN A 215 3.65 -11.41 6.31
CA GLN A 215 2.80 -12.60 6.11
C GLN A 215 3.53 -13.75 5.42
N THR A 216 4.51 -13.42 4.58
CA THR A 216 5.24 -14.38 3.76
C THR A 216 6.72 -14.34 4.10
N ARG A 217 7.34 -15.52 4.15
CA ARG A 217 8.77 -15.69 4.43
C ARG A 217 9.45 -16.10 3.14
N ARG A 218 10.33 -15.24 2.63
CA ARG A 218 11.31 -15.60 1.60
C ARG A 218 12.69 -15.45 2.19
N PHE A 219 13.56 -16.43 1.97
CA PHE A 219 14.87 -16.49 2.61
C PHE A 219 15.72 -15.24 2.33
N PHE A 220 15.71 -14.77 1.08
CA PHE A 220 16.44 -13.59 0.65
C PHE A 220 15.98 -12.29 1.35
N HIS A 221 14.71 -12.20 1.74
CA HIS A 221 14.19 -11.04 2.49
C HIS A 221 14.80 -10.90 3.89
N LEU A 222 15.35 -11.96 4.48
CA LEU A 222 16.02 -11.86 5.78
C LEU A 222 17.28 -11.01 5.74
N PHE A 223 17.88 -10.86 4.55
CA PHE A 223 19.08 -10.05 4.33
C PHE A 223 18.76 -8.63 3.84
N HIS A 224 17.48 -8.30 3.65
CA HIS A 224 17.07 -6.98 3.22
C HIS A 224 17.17 -5.96 4.36
N GLY A 225 17.80 -4.82 4.06
CA GLY A 225 17.83 -3.66 4.94
C GLY A 225 16.48 -2.94 5.00
N PRO A 226 16.34 -1.93 5.89
CA PRO A 226 15.10 -1.17 6.05
C PRO A 226 14.70 -0.33 4.82
N HIS A 227 15.63 -0.11 3.89
CA HIS A 227 15.45 0.70 2.68
C HIS A 227 15.28 -0.14 1.41
N ALA A 228 15.08 -1.46 1.54
CA ALA A 228 15.11 -2.37 0.41
C ALA A 228 14.03 -2.10 -0.65
N PHE A 229 12.93 -1.39 -0.34
CA PHE A 229 11.87 -1.11 -1.31
C PHE A 229 11.58 0.39 -1.43
N ASP A 230 12.56 1.23 -1.09
CA ASP A 230 12.41 2.68 -1.13
C ASP A 230 12.28 3.20 -2.55
N ILE A 231 11.49 4.25 -2.73
CA ILE A 231 11.35 4.90 -4.03
C ILE A 231 12.54 5.84 -4.20
N THR A 232 13.43 5.53 -5.16
CA THR A 232 14.58 6.38 -5.49
C THR A 232 14.41 7.05 -6.84
N LYS A 233 15.09 8.19 -7.05
CA LYS A 233 15.07 8.89 -8.34
C LYS A 233 15.70 8.04 -9.43
N GLU A 234 16.77 7.33 -9.06
CA GLU A 234 17.56 6.46 -9.91
C GLU A 234 16.70 5.33 -10.47
N ASP A 235 15.97 4.61 -9.61
CA ASP A 235 15.12 3.50 -10.04
C ASP A 235 13.93 3.98 -10.88
N LEU A 236 13.38 5.18 -10.61
CA LEU A 236 12.34 5.77 -11.47
C LEU A 236 12.89 6.17 -12.86
N LYS A 237 14.12 6.67 -12.92
CA LYS A 237 14.80 7.00 -14.18
C LYS A 237 15.14 5.73 -14.96
N SER A 238 15.72 4.73 -14.32
CA SER A 238 16.12 3.46 -14.91
C SER A 238 15.15 2.32 -14.55
N LEU A 239 13.83 2.51 -14.69
CA LEU A 239 12.81 1.53 -14.28
C LEU A 239 13.06 0.10 -14.81
N SER A 240 13.56 -0.01 -16.04
CA SER A 240 13.92 -1.32 -16.61
C SER A 240 15.06 -2.01 -15.84
N ARG A 241 15.96 -1.24 -15.23
CA ARG A 241 17.13 -1.67 -14.44
C ARG A 241 17.13 -1.04 -13.06
N LEU A 242 16.45 -1.69 -12.12
CA LEU A 242 16.43 -1.28 -10.72
C LEU A 242 17.82 -1.46 -10.09
N SER A 243 18.33 -0.41 -9.47
CA SER A 243 19.65 -0.38 -8.82
C SER A 243 19.56 -0.45 -7.30
N HIS A 244 18.48 0.07 -6.71
CA HIS A 244 18.33 0.19 -5.26
C HIS A 244 17.27 -0.74 -4.70
N SER A 245 16.17 -0.93 -5.44
CA SER A 245 15.08 -1.76 -4.97
C SER A 245 15.49 -3.24 -4.90
N GLY A 246 15.01 -3.90 -3.85
CA GLY A 246 15.31 -5.25 -3.42
C GLY A 246 14.41 -6.29 -4.03
N ASN A 247 13.67 -5.97 -5.11
CA ASN A 247 12.83 -6.96 -5.82
C ASN A 247 13.68 -8.16 -6.20
N SER A 248 13.24 -9.36 -5.86
CA SER A 248 14.01 -10.58 -6.11
C SER A 248 13.79 -11.04 -7.54
N TYR A 249 12.54 -10.92 -8.01
CA TYR A 249 12.15 -11.18 -9.39
C TYR A 249 11.90 -9.86 -10.12
N TRP A 250 12.82 -9.54 -11.03
CA TRP A 250 12.73 -8.38 -11.93
C TRP A 250 13.45 -8.69 -13.25
N PRO A 251 13.00 -8.19 -14.42
CA PRO A 251 13.57 -8.57 -15.72
C PRO A 251 15.08 -8.41 -15.91
N THR A 252 15.71 -7.50 -15.16
CA THR A 252 17.16 -7.24 -15.24
C THR A 252 17.95 -7.79 -14.05
N LYS A 253 17.32 -8.59 -13.19
CA LYS A 253 17.99 -9.28 -12.08
C LYS A 253 18.24 -10.73 -12.44
N PHE A 254 19.52 -11.09 -12.47
CA PHE A 254 19.96 -12.44 -12.78
C PHE A 254 19.61 -13.41 -11.65
N GLY A 255 18.90 -14.50 -11.98
CA GLY A 255 18.65 -15.60 -11.05
C GLY A 255 19.91 -16.44 -10.89
N TYR A 256 20.45 -16.56 -9.67
CA TYR A 256 21.68 -17.33 -9.43
C TYR A 256 21.43 -18.83 -9.21
N ILE A 257 20.19 -19.24 -8.95
CA ILE A 257 19.82 -20.63 -8.69
C ILE A 257 18.92 -21.10 -9.84
N SER A 258 19.52 -21.68 -10.87
CA SER A 258 18.73 -22.29 -11.95
C SER A 258 18.06 -23.56 -11.44
N HIS A 259 16.72 -23.54 -11.37
CA HIS A 259 15.98 -24.79 -11.28
C HIS A 259 15.81 -25.33 -12.71
N PRO A 260 16.41 -26.47 -13.09
CA PRO A 260 16.38 -26.95 -14.48
C PRO A 260 14.97 -27.30 -15.01
N LEU A 261 13.95 -27.22 -14.15
CA LEU A 261 12.53 -27.46 -14.45
C LEU A 261 11.65 -26.21 -14.23
N ASP A 262 12.22 -25.09 -13.79
CA ASP A 262 11.49 -23.83 -13.59
C ASP A 262 12.17 -22.68 -14.35
N ASN A 263 11.54 -22.27 -15.45
CA ASN A 263 12.06 -21.26 -16.38
C ASN A 263 11.58 -19.82 -16.05
N LYS A 264 11.05 -19.62 -14.83
CA LYS A 264 10.49 -18.33 -14.40
C LYS A 264 11.54 -17.25 -14.16
N GLU A 265 12.75 -17.65 -13.81
CA GLU A 265 13.88 -16.75 -13.53
C GLU A 265 14.57 -16.27 -14.82
N TYR A 266 15.22 -15.10 -14.74
CA TYR A 266 16.02 -14.55 -15.82
C TYR A 266 17.45 -15.07 -15.71
N HIS A 267 17.84 -15.97 -16.62
CA HIS A 267 19.18 -16.54 -16.67
C HIS A 267 19.93 -16.20 -17.97
N SER A 268 19.29 -15.47 -18.89
CA SER A 268 19.90 -15.05 -20.13
C SER A 268 20.41 -13.60 -20.03
N TYR A 269 21.72 -13.41 -20.17
CA TYR A 269 22.31 -12.07 -20.24
C TYR A 269 21.83 -11.29 -21.47
N THR A 270 21.55 -11.96 -22.60
CA THR A 270 21.02 -11.28 -23.79
C THR A 270 19.63 -10.71 -23.52
N GLU A 271 18.79 -11.45 -22.80
CA GLU A 271 17.47 -11.01 -22.38
C GLU A 271 17.51 -9.86 -21.38
N ILE A 272 18.37 -10.00 -20.35
CA ILE A 272 18.57 -8.95 -19.34
C ILE A 272 19.07 -7.67 -19.99
N ASN A 273 20.01 -7.78 -20.95
CA ASN A 273 20.49 -6.62 -21.69
C ASN A 273 19.39 -5.99 -22.56
N ALA A 274 18.56 -6.80 -23.23
CA ALA A 274 17.42 -6.30 -24.01
C ALA A 274 16.41 -5.53 -23.14
N PHE A 275 16.08 -6.04 -21.94
CA PHE A 275 15.28 -5.28 -20.98
C PHE A 275 15.99 -4.01 -20.52
N ALA A 276 17.28 -4.07 -20.20
CA ALA A 276 18.03 -2.91 -19.75
C ALA A 276 18.02 -1.76 -20.78
N GLN A 277 18.18 -2.09 -22.07
CA GLN A 277 18.16 -1.15 -23.20
C GLN A 277 16.83 -0.40 -23.37
N LEU A 278 15.73 -0.87 -22.78
CA LEU A 278 14.48 -0.10 -22.73
C LEU A 278 14.67 1.27 -22.06
N GLY A 279 15.66 1.40 -21.17
CA GLY A 279 16.01 2.66 -20.52
C GLY A 279 16.45 3.75 -21.48
N ASP A 280 16.89 3.39 -22.69
CA ASP A 280 17.34 4.30 -23.75
C ASP A 280 16.30 4.43 -24.89
N ASN A 281 15.20 3.67 -24.85
CA ASN A 281 14.16 3.70 -25.88
C ASN A 281 13.17 4.86 -25.64
N PRO A 282 13.06 5.84 -26.56
CA PRO A 282 12.19 7.01 -26.35
C PRO A 282 10.70 6.69 -26.21
N LYS A 283 10.20 5.66 -26.92
CA LYS A 283 8.79 5.22 -26.81
C LYS A 283 8.52 4.65 -25.42
N PHE A 284 9.42 3.79 -24.93
CA PHE A 284 9.32 3.24 -23.59
C PHE A 284 9.45 4.30 -22.49
N ILE A 285 10.39 5.24 -22.61
CA ILE A 285 10.55 6.34 -21.63
C ILE A 285 9.28 7.19 -21.55
N ARG A 286 8.69 7.56 -22.69
CA ARG A 286 7.43 8.31 -22.74
C ARG A 286 6.28 7.51 -22.11
N ALA A 287 6.16 6.24 -22.45
CA ALA A 287 5.15 5.33 -21.90
C ALA A 287 5.30 5.11 -20.38
N LYS A 288 6.53 5.03 -19.88
CA LYS A 288 6.87 4.96 -18.46
C LYS A 288 6.38 6.21 -17.73
N TRP A 289 6.68 7.40 -18.25
CA TRP A 289 6.22 8.65 -17.63
C TRP A 289 4.70 8.79 -17.68
N LYS A 290 4.05 8.36 -18.77
CA LYS A 290 2.59 8.26 -18.84
C LYS A 290 2.03 7.39 -17.72
N SER A 291 2.60 6.20 -17.53
CA SER A 291 2.17 5.25 -16.50
C SER A 291 2.36 5.80 -15.09
N PHE A 292 3.52 6.40 -14.79
CA PHE A 292 3.74 7.02 -13.49
C PHE A 292 2.83 8.22 -13.23
N LEU A 293 2.59 9.06 -14.25
CA LEU A 293 1.65 10.17 -14.15
C LEU A 293 0.23 9.66 -13.87
N LYS A 294 -0.21 8.60 -14.57
CA LYS A 294 -1.46 7.92 -14.27
C LYS A 294 -1.54 7.57 -12.79
N HIS A 295 -0.55 6.86 -12.25
CA HIS A 295 -0.56 6.39 -10.87
C HIS A 295 -0.73 7.52 -9.85
N VAL A 296 -0.02 8.64 -10.04
CA VAL A 296 -0.07 9.75 -9.09
C VAL A 296 -1.30 10.66 -9.24
N LEU A 297 -2.06 10.50 -10.32
CA LEU A 297 -3.33 11.16 -10.56
C LEU A 297 -4.54 10.36 -10.04
N ILE A 298 -4.38 9.09 -9.68
CA ILE A 298 -5.46 8.27 -9.14
C ILE A 298 -5.94 8.90 -7.80
N PRO A 299 -7.21 9.32 -7.69
CA PRO A 299 -7.74 9.89 -6.46
C PRO A 299 -7.78 8.89 -5.31
N ASN A 300 -7.56 9.36 -4.08
CA ASN A 300 -7.64 8.54 -2.88
C ASN A 300 -9.04 7.90 -2.71
N GLU A 301 -10.08 8.63 -3.08
CA GLU A 301 -11.46 8.18 -3.06
C GLU A 301 -11.69 7.00 -4.00
N LEU A 302 -11.06 6.99 -5.17
CA LEU A 302 -11.16 5.90 -6.14
C LEU A 302 -10.45 4.64 -5.64
N ILE A 303 -9.29 4.79 -5.00
CA ILE A 303 -8.57 3.68 -4.35
C ILE A 303 -9.44 3.05 -3.27
N GLN A 304 -10.06 3.88 -2.43
CA GLN A 304 -10.95 3.43 -1.37
C GLN A 304 -12.16 2.68 -1.93
N GLU A 305 -12.83 3.22 -2.94
CA GLU A 305 -14.01 2.60 -3.56
C GLU A 305 -13.68 1.21 -4.14
N VAL A 306 -12.59 1.10 -4.91
CA VAL A 306 -12.16 -0.17 -5.51
C VAL A 306 -11.85 -1.22 -4.45
N LEU A 307 -11.21 -0.83 -3.34
CA LEU A 307 -10.92 -1.75 -2.24
C LEU A 307 -12.18 -2.15 -1.45
N GLN A 308 -13.12 -1.22 -1.26
CA GLN A 308 -14.40 -1.49 -0.60
C GLN A 308 -15.25 -2.49 -1.40
N ASP A 309 -15.20 -2.43 -2.73
CA ASP A 309 -15.90 -3.40 -3.60
C ASP A 309 -15.34 -4.84 -3.49
N CYS A 310 -14.17 -5.01 -2.88
CA CYS A 310 -13.57 -6.33 -2.63
C CYS A 310 -14.02 -6.98 -1.31
N ALA A 311 -14.75 -6.26 -0.45
CA ALA A 311 -14.95 -6.62 0.95
C ALA A 311 -16.40 -6.42 1.42
N ASP A 312 -16.80 -7.16 2.45
CA ASP A 312 -18.04 -6.87 3.18
C ASP A 312 -17.77 -5.79 4.23
N MET A 313 -18.08 -4.54 3.89
CA MET A 313 -17.85 -3.38 4.75
C MET A 313 -18.68 -3.38 6.04
N LYS A 314 -19.67 -4.27 6.17
CA LYS A 314 -20.39 -4.49 7.44
C LYS A 314 -19.53 -5.22 8.46
N ARG A 315 -18.58 -6.02 8.01
CA ARG A 315 -17.63 -6.74 8.87
C ARG A 315 -16.45 -5.84 9.23
N ALA A 316 -16.26 -5.60 10.51
CA ALA A 316 -15.18 -4.80 11.06
C ALA A 316 -13.80 -5.35 10.67
N SER A 317 -13.60 -6.66 10.69
CA SER A 317 -12.34 -7.28 10.25
C SER A 317 -11.98 -6.99 8.79
N GLU A 318 -12.96 -7.02 7.88
CA GLU A 318 -12.74 -6.74 6.45
C GLU A 318 -12.57 -5.23 6.20
N ARG A 319 -13.35 -4.40 6.88
CA ARG A 319 -13.20 -2.93 6.86
C ARG A 319 -11.81 -2.50 7.34
N ALA A 320 -11.31 -3.07 8.44
CA ALA A 320 -9.95 -2.79 8.92
C ALA A 320 -8.86 -3.24 7.92
N GLN A 321 -9.11 -4.30 7.14
CA GLN A 321 -8.20 -4.72 6.08
C GLN A 321 -8.20 -3.73 4.90
N VAL A 322 -9.38 -3.24 4.50
CA VAL A 322 -9.50 -2.16 3.50
C VAL A 322 -8.76 -0.91 3.99
N ALA A 323 -8.95 -0.49 5.24
CA ALA A 323 -8.27 0.67 5.80
C ALA A 323 -6.73 0.53 5.78
N LEU A 324 -6.21 -0.67 6.08
CA LEU A 324 -4.79 -0.98 5.97
C LEU A 324 -4.28 -0.83 4.53
N MET A 325 -4.98 -1.42 3.55
CA MET A 325 -4.60 -1.35 2.14
C MET A 325 -4.63 0.11 1.64
N THR A 326 -5.70 0.83 1.95
CA THR A 326 -5.86 2.23 1.55
C THR A 326 -4.73 3.10 2.13
N GLN A 327 -4.42 2.97 3.42
CA GLN A 327 -3.32 3.71 4.04
C GLN A 327 -1.97 3.38 3.38
N ALA A 328 -1.68 2.10 3.13
CA ALA A 328 -0.43 1.69 2.50
C ALA A 328 -0.28 2.26 1.09
N THR A 329 -1.33 2.19 0.27
CA THR A 329 -1.35 2.74 -1.09
C THR A 329 -1.19 4.26 -1.08
N ILE A 330 -1.92 4.98 -0.23
CA ILE A 330 -1.84 6.45 -0.14
C ILE A 330 -0.44 6.89 0.29
N ALA A 331 0.13 6.27 1.33
CA ALA A 331 1.48 6.58 1.78
C ALA A 331 2.53 6.32 0.69
N ARG A 332 2.38 5.22 -0.07
CA ARG A 332 3.24 4.87 -1.19
C ARG A 332 3.14 5.88 -2.34
N LEU A 333 1.93 6.31 -2.69
CA LEU A 333 1.70 7.31 -3.73
C LEU A 333 2.23 8.69 -3.36
N ALA A 334 2.09 9.12 -2.10
CA ALA A 334 2.66 10.38 -1.63
C ALA A 334 4.20 10.40 -1.78
N ARG A 335 4.87 9.30 -1.43
CA ARG A 335 6.31 9.12 -1.65
C ARG A 335 6.68 9.08 -3.13
N LEU A 336 5.85 8.42 -3.96
CA LEU A 336 6.04 8.37 -5.40
C LEU A 336 5.95 9.77 -6.02
N ARG A 337 4.95 10.57 -5.63
CA ARG A 337 4.80 11.97 -6.04
C ARG A 337 6.03 12.78 -5.67
N ALA A 338 6.44 12.74 -4.41
CA ALA A 338 7.64 13.43 -3.94
C ALA A 338 8.88 13.08 -4.78
N ALA A 339 9.14 11.79 -5.01
CA ALA A 339 10.28 11.35 -5.82
C ALA A 339 10.15 11.77 -7.30
N LEU A 340 9.00 11.58 -7.94
CA LEU A 340 8.79 11.93 -9.36
C LEU A 340 8.94 13.43 -9.63
N PHE A 341 8.31 14.30 -8.83
CA PHE A 341 8.40 15.75 -9.03
C PHE A 341 9.79 16.31 -8.73
N SER A 342 10.63 15.55 -8.02
CA SER A 342 12.03 15.89 -7.81
C SER A 342 12.93 15.56 -9.01
N ILE A 343 12.38 14.96 -10.07
CA ILE A 343 13.07 14.58 -11.31
C ILE A 343 12.74 15.63 -12.39
N PRO A 344 13.70 16.41 -12.91
CA PRO A 344 13.48 17.39 -13.99
C PRO A 344 12.83 16.78 -15.24
N GLU A 345 13.23 15.59 -15.65
CA GLU A 345 12.74 14.92 -16.85
C GLU A 345 11.24 14.62 -16.78
N PHE A 346 10.74 14.25 -15.58
CA PHE A 346 9.32 14.01 -15.37
C PHE A 346 8.49 15.31 -15.37
N ARG A 347 9.01 16.37 -14.73
CA ARG A 347 8.39 17.72 -14.78
C ARG A 347 8.28 18.23 -16.22
N ASN A 348 9.34 18.07 -17.01
CA ASN A 348 9.35 18.42 -18.43
C ASN A 348 8.33 17.61 -19.23
N TYR A 349 8.19 16.31 -18.94
CA TYR A 349 7.17 15.48 -19.57
C TYR A 349 5.75 16.02 -19.30
N ILE A 350 5.43 16.42 -18.07
CA ILE A 350 4.11 16.99 -17.71
C ILE A 350 3.84 18.28 -18.50
N ASN A 351 4.82 19.18 -18.60
CA ASN A 351 4.69 20.45 -19.34
C ASN A 351 4.47 20.26 -20.85
N GLN A 352 4.89 19.12 -21.40
CA GLN A 352 4.77 18.83 -22.83
C GLN A 352 3.46 18.15 -23.22
N LEU A 353 2.59 17.83 -22.25
CA LEU A 353 1.32 17.17 -22.53
C LEU A 353 0.32 18.12 -23.18
N ASP A 354 -0.19 17.72 -24.35
CA ASP A 354 -1.32 18.40 -24.97
C ASP A 354 -2.67 17.97 -24.36
N GLN A 355 -3.73 18.71 -24.68
CA GLN A 355 -5.09 18.45 -24.19
C GLN A 355 -5.62 17.07 -24.60
N LYS A 356 -5.23 16.55 -25.78
CA LYS A 356 -5.69 15.24 -26.26
C LYS A 356 -5.05 14.12 -25.44
N GLN A 357 -3.77 14.25 -25.11
CA GLN A 357 -3.06 13.31 -24.26
C GLN A 357 -3.59 13.32 -22.82
N ILE A 358 -3.91 14.51 -22.29
CA ILE A 358 -4.55 14.67 -20.98
C ILE A 358 -5.90 13.97 -20.97
N GLN A 359 -6.74 14.22 -21.98
CA GLN A 359 -8.06 13.61 -22.07
C GLN A 359 -7.96 12.07 -22.13
N ALA A 360 -7.06 11.53 -22.95
CA ALA A 360 -6.83 10.08 -23.02
C ALA A 360 -6.37 9.49 -21.68
N LEU A 361 -5.49 10.19 -20.96
CA LEU A 361 -5.03 9.77 -19.64
C LEU A 361 -6.16 9.77 -18.59
N VAL A 362 -7.03 10.77 -18.63
CA VAL A 362 -8.21 10.86 -17.76
C VAL A 362 -9.18 9.71 -18.04
N GLU A 363 -9.43 9.40 -19.31
CA GLU A 363 -10.28 8.28 -19.74
C GLU A 363 -9.73 6.91 -19.30
N GLU A 364 -8.40 6.77 -19.19
CA GLU A 364 -7.76 5.56 -18.65
C GLU A 364 -7.90 5.40 -17.12
N ILE A 365 -8.14 6.49 -16.39
CA ILE A 365 -8.37 6.47 -14.93
C ILE A 365 -9.86 6.32 -14.64
N LEU A 366 -10.71 7.05 -15.37
CA LEU A 366 -12.16 7.05 -15.26
C LEU A 366 -12.78 6.83 -16.65
N PRO A 367 -13.29 5.62 -16.95
CA PRO A 367 -13.92 5.33 -18.23
C PRO A 367 -15.07 6.30 -18.57
N PRO A 368 -15.29 6.61 -19.85
CA PRO A 368 -16.43 7.42 -20.30
C PRO A 368 -17.75 6.82 -19.78
N HIS A 369 -18.66 7.67 -19.28
CA HIS A 369 -19.95 7.29 -18.66
C HIS A 369 -19.89 6.79 -17.22
N SER A 370 -18.75 6.86 -16.55
CA SER A 370 -18.71 6.75 -15.08
C SER A 370 -19.50 7.92 -14.47
N PRO A 371 -20.51 7.70 -13.61
CA PRO A 371 -21.33 8.76 -13.00
C PRO A 371 -20.57 9.54 -11.91
N LYS A 372 -19.25 9.73 -12.07
CA LYS A 372 -18.30 10.23 -11.06
C LYS A 372 -17.74 11.60 -11.44
N GLU A 373 -18.62 12.54 -11.76
CA GLU A 373 -18.25 13.91 -12.17
C GLU A 373 -17.33 14.60 -11.15
N LYS A 374 -17.56 14.39 -9.85
CA LYS A 374 -16.69 14.93 -8.79
C LYS A 374 -15.24 14.44 -8.91
N LEU A 375 -15.02 13.15 -9.19
CA LEU A 375 -13.68 12.60 -9.35
C LEU A 375 -13.02 13.10 -10.63
N LEU A 376 -13.80 13.25 -11.71
CA LEU A 376 -13.32 13.85 -12.95
C LEU A 376 -12.79 15.27 -12.72
N GLN A 377 -13.58 16.11 -12.03
CA GLN A 377 -13.17 17.47 -11.65
C GLN A 377 -11.91 17.44 -10.79
N GLN A 378 -11.83 16.55 -9.79
CA GLN A 378 -10.66 16.41 -8.92
C GLN A 378 -9.38 16.06 -9.71
N ILE A 379 -9.46 15.13 -10.67
CA ILE A 379 -8.32 14.76 -11.52
C ILE A 379 -7.91 15.96 -12.38
N GLN A 380 -8.87 16.62 -13.05
CA GLN A 380 -8.59 17.79 -13.88
C GLN A 380 -7.94 18.94 -13.09
N THR A 381 -8.46 19.23 -11.90
CA THR A 381 -7.85 20.21 -10.99
C THR A 381 -6.43 19.82 -10.62
N THR A 382 -6.21 18.54 -10.28
CA THR A 382 -4.87 18.02 -9.92
C THR A 382 -3.88 18.16 -11.08
N ILE A 383 -4.30 17.84 -12.31
CA ILE A 383 -3.48 18.02 -13.51
C ILE A 383 -3.12 19.50 -13.70
N GLY A 384 -4.09 20.41 -13.58
CA GLY A 384 -3.85 21.84 -13.70
C GLY A 384 -2.88 22.37 -12.63
N VAL A 385 -3.00 21.89 -11.38
CA VAL A 385 -2.04 22.20 -10.31
C VAL A 385 -0.64 21.69 -10.67
N TYR A 386 -0.50 20.46 -11.14
CA TYR A 386 0.80 19.89 -11.50
C TYR A 386 1.45 20.60 -12.69
N GLN A 387 0.69 20.97 -13.71
CA GLN A 387 1.20 21.75 -14.84
C GLN A 387 1.69 23.12 -14.37
N ASN A 388 0.87 23.87 -13.62
CA ASN A 388 1.28 25.17 -13.06
C ASN A 388 2.54 25.08 -12.19
N LEU A 389 2.65 24.05 -11.34
CA LEU A 389 3.85 23.82 -10.53
C LEU A 389 5.08 23.46 -11.38
N CYS A 390 4.91 22.83 -12.54
CA CYS A 390 6.00 22.48 -13.44
C CYS A 390 6.39 23.62 -14.41
N GLU A 391 5.51 24.59 -14.69
CA GLU A 391 5.71 25.64 -15.71
C GLU A 391 6.83 26.65 -15.39
N THR A 392 7.18 26.83 -14.12
CA THR A 392 8.19 27.83 -13.72
C THR A 392 9.22 27.27 -12.74
N HIS A 393 10.49 27.63 -12.94
CA HIS A 393 11.57 27.37 -11.98
C HIS A 393 11.35 28.03 -10.61
N LEU A 394 10.35 28.89 -10.49
CA LEU A 394 9.93 29.52 -9.23
C LEU A 394 9.28 28.52 -8.27
N HIS A 395 8.61 27.49 -8.77
CA HIS A 395 7.89 26.52 -7.93
C HIS A 395 8.79 25.34 -7.55
N PHE A 396 9.40 24.68 -8.54
CA PHE A 396 10.39 23.64 -8.27
C PHE A 396 11.80 24.06 -8.69
N ASP A 397 12.72 23.94 -7.75
CA ASP A 397 14.15 24.10 -8.00
C ASP A 397 14.69 22.84 -8.74
N PRO A 398 15.68 22.96 -9.65
CA PRO A 398 16.27 21.81 -10.31
C PRO A 398 16.86 20.77 -9.34
N GLU A 399 17.38 21.20 -8.19
CA GLU A 399 18.01 20.35 -7.18
C GLU A 399 17.11 20.10 -5.96
N ASP A 400 15.81 20.38 -6.06
CA ASP A 400 14.87 19.95 -5.03
C ASP A 400 14.99 18.44 -4.79
N THR A 401 15.25 18.07 -3.54
CA THR A 401 15.19 16.68 -3.08
C THR A 401 13.72 16.24 -2.96
N PRO A 402 13.43 14.93 -2.87
CA PRO A 402 12.08 14.44 -2.61
C PRO A 402 11.45 15.05 -1.34
N LEU A 403 12.26 15.44 -0.35
CA LEU A 403 11.74 16.05 0.87
C LEU A 403 11.26 17.50 0.64
N HIS A 404 11.94 18.27 -0.22
CA HIS A 404 11.47 19.59 -0.64
C HIS A 404 10.15 19.47 -1.40
N THR A 405 10.09 18.55 -2.37
CA THR A 405 8.92 18.38 -3.22
C THR A 405 7.70 17.89 -2.45
N ALA A 406 7.88 17.00 -1.46
CA ALA A 406 6.79 16.57 -0.58
C ALA A 406 6.12 17.76 0.13
N ILE A 407 6.90 18.73 0.62
CA ILE A 407 6.38 19.94 1.29
C ILE A 407 5.70 20.86 0.29
N LYS A 408 6.32 21.09 -0.89
CA LYS A 408 5.77 21.96 -1.95
C LYS A 408 4.46 21.44 -2.54
N LEU A 409 4.29 20.12 -2.60
CA LEU A 409 3.10 19.46 -3.11
C LEU A 409 1.96 19.34 -2.07
N GLY A 410 2.20 19.62 -0.79
CA GLY A 410 1.22 19.33 0.26
C GLY A 410 1.08 17.84 0.57
N GLU A 411 2.15 17.07 0.37
CA GLU A 411 2.19 15.60 0.49
C GLU A 411 3.08 15.15 1.66
N TYR A 412 3.37 16.06 2.60
CA TYR A 412 4.24 15.77 3.74
C TYR A 412 3.49 14.96 4.82
N ARG A 413 3.77 13.66 4.90
CA ARG A 413 3.14 12.68 5.80
C ARG A 413 4.00 12.33 7.01
N TYR A 414 4.74 13.30 7.54
CA TYR A 414 5.48 13.18 8.82
C TYR A 414 6.44 11.97 8.83
N ASP A 415 6.33 11.06 9.83
CA ASP A 415 7.18 9.87 9.92
C ASP A 415 7.14 9.00 8.65
N GLU A 416 6.02 8.97 7.91
CA GLU A 416 5.93 8.20 6.67
C GLU A 416 6.84 8.81 5.59
N THR A 417 6.92 10.15 5.50
CA THR A 417 7.82 10.84 4.58
C THR A 417 9.27 10.79 5.05
N LEU A 418 9.56 11.12 6.31
CA LEU A 418 10.92 11.10 6.83
C LEU A 418 11.54 9.72 6.81
N SER A 419 10.78 8.65 7.09
CA SER A 419 11.33 7.31 7.01
C SER A 419 12.00 7.02 5.65
N MET A 420 11.50 7.58 4.54
CA MET A 420 12.09 7.36 3.22
C MET A 420 13.14 8.42 2.81
N PHE A 421 13.02 9.63 3.33
CA PHE A 421 13.74 10.81 2.82
C PHE A 421 14.52 11.58 3.89
N GLU A 422 14.73 11.02 5.09
CA GLU A 422 15.44 11.68 6.21
C GLU A 422 16.84 12.14 5.83
N GLN A 423 17.53 11.43 4.94
CA GLN A 423 18.87 11.79 4.46
C GLN A 423 18.92 13.18 3.81
N PHE A 424 17.77 13.71 3.39
CA PHE A 424 17.66 15.02 2.76
C PHE A 424 17.26 16.15 3.72
N ILE A 425 17.09 15.88 5.02
CA ILE A 425 16.52 16.83 5.99
C ILE A 425 17.26 18.16 6.08
N ASN A 426 18.57 18.16 5.88
CA ASN A 426 19.45 19.34 5.90
C ASN A 426 20.13 19.60 4.54
N VAL A 427 19.72 18.91 3.48
CA VAL A 427 20.32 19.09 2.15
C VAL A 427 19.72 20.33 1.50
N PRO A 428 20.52 21.36 1.17
CA PRO A 428 20.00 22.51 0.44
C PRO A 428 19.77 22.18 -1.03
N ASN A 429 18.76 22.80 -1.64
CA ASN A 429 18.62 22.85 -3.10
C ASN A 429 19.56 23.91 -3.71
N LYS A 430 19.44 24.14 -5.03
CA LYS A 430 20.32 25.06 -5.77
C LYS A 430 20.22 26.51 -5.27
N ALA A 431 19.04 26.91 -4.79
CA ALA A 431 18.79 28.21 -4.17
C ALA A 431 19.31 28.31 -2.73
N GLY A 432 20.00 27.29 -2.20
CA GLY A 432 20.51 27.26 -0.84
C GLY A 432 19.43 27.03 0.23
N LYS A 433 18.22 26.61 -0.17
CA LYS A 433 17.09 26.39 0.75
C LYS A 433 17.04 24.92 1.13
N THR A 434 16.92 24.64 2.43
CA THR A 434 16.64 23.31 2.98
C THR A 434 15.13 23.02 2.97
N PRO A 435 14.68 21.78 3.24
CA PRO A 435 13.26 21.49 3.41
C PRO A 435 12.60 22.30 4.53
N LEU A 436 13.34 22.61 5.60
CA LEU A 436 12.84 23.50 6.67
C LEU A 436 12.62 24.92 6.14
N ASP A 437 13.53 25.46 5.33
CA ASP A 437 13.33 26.77 4.71
C ASP A 437 12.03 26.83 3.89
N ILE A 438 11.71 25.78 3.14
CA ILE A 438 10.46 25.70 2.37
C ILE A 438 9.24 25.76 3.29
N ALA A 439 9.23 25.01 4.38
CA ALA A 439 8.13 25.03 5.35
C ALA A 439 7.98 26.41 6.02
N LEU A 440 9.10 27.08 6.33
CA LEU A 440 9.10 28.41 6.92
C LEU A 440 8.58 29.48 5.95
N GLU A 441 8.91 29.38 4.67
CA GLU A 441 8.38 30.26 3.62
C GLU A 441 6.87 30.10 3.45
N GLN A 442 6.33 28.88 3.56
CA GLN A 442 4.87 28.66 3.55
C GLN A 442 4.19 29.40 4.71
N ILE A 443 4.75 29.35 5.92
CA ILE A 443 4.25 30.09 7.09
C ILE A 443 4.26 31.60 6.82
N GLN A 444 5.37 32.15 6.30
CA GLN A 444 5.48 33.58 5.99
C GLN A 444 4.50 34.03 4.91
N SER A 445 4.18 33.16 3.95
CA SER A 445 3.21 33.44 2.89
C SER A 445 1.74 33.36 3.32
N GLY A 446 1.46 33.02 4.58
CA GLY A 446 0.10 32.84 5.10
C GLY A 446 -0.60 31.58 4.58
N ARG A 447 0.13 30.65 3.96
CA ARG A 447 -0.37 29.36 3.48
C ARG A 447 -0.30 28.34 4.60
N VAL A 448 -1.21 28.45 5.57
CA VAL A 448 -1.36 27.47 6.65
C VAL A 448 -2.80 26.96 6.61
N ASP A 449 -2.98 25.70 6.22
CA ASP A 449 -4.25 25.01 6.43
C ASP A 449 -4.25 24.40 7.84
N GLU A 450 -5.04 24.98 8.73
CA GLU A 450 -5.18 24.50 10.11
C GLU A 450 -5.86 23.12 10.20
N ASN A 451 -6.61 22.73 9.17
CA ASN A 451 -7.39 21.49 9.13
C ASN A 451 -6.69 20.37 8.33
N ASN A 452 -5.74 20.70 7.46
CA ASN A 452 -4.95 19.74 6.69
C ASN A 452 -3.50 19.66 7.22
N PRO A 453 -3.15 18.61 7.98
CA PRO A 453 -1.81 18.50 8.55
C PRO A 453 -0.71 18.37 7.49
N GLN A 454 -1.00 17.94 6.26
CA GLN A 454 0.01 17.79 5.21
C GLN A 454 0.40 19.13 4.54
N GLU A 455 -0.39 20.17 4.77
CA GLU A 455 -0.20 21.54 4.26
C GLU A 455 0.03 22.55 5.40
N ASN A 456 0.09 22.08 6.65
CA ASN A 456 0.28 22.92 7.80
C ASN A 456 1.77 23.21 8.03
N GLY A 457 2.26 24.34 7.49
CA GLY A 457 3.66 24.74 7.59
C GLY A 457 4.22 24.77 9.02
N MET A 458 3.41 25.17 10.02
CA MET A 458 3.82 25.18 11.44
C MET A 458 4.11 23.77 11.96
N LEU A 459 3.23 22.82 11.68
CA LEU A 459 3.43 21.42 12.08
C LEU A 459 4.59 20.76 11.34
N ILE A 460 4.72 21.02 10.04
CA ILE A 460 5.80 20.47 9.22
C ILE A 460 7.15 20.98 9.74
N ALA A 461 7.29 22.30 9.94
CA ALA A 461 8.52 22.90 10.44
C ALA A 461 8.87 22.40 11.84
N ARG A 462 7.90 22.31 12.76
CA ARG A 462 8.09 21.71 14.08
C ARG A 462 8.57 20.27 13.98
N HIS A 463 7.89 19.44 13.19
CA HIS A 463 8.26 18.04 13.00
C HIS A 463 9.67 17.87 12.41
N LEU A 464 10.07 18.71 11.45
CA LEU A 464 11.43 18.70 10.91
C LEU A 464 12.48 19.03 11.98
N LEU A 465 12.23 20.06 12.80
CA LEU A 465 13.13 20.44 13.91
C LEU A 465 13.25 19.32 14.95
N ASP A 466 12.13 18.70 15.33
CA ASP A 466 12.10 17.60 16.29
C ASP A 466 12.88 16.36 15.78
N ASN A 467 13.13 16.28 14.46
CA ASN A 467 13.89 15.20 13.82
C ASN A 467 15.27 15.66 13.29
N GLY A 468 15.80 16.79 13.76
CA GLY A 468 17.20 17.18 13.51
C GLY A 468 17.44 18.14 12.34
N ALA A 469 16.39 18.80 11.84
CA ALA A 469 16.58 19.93 10.91
C ALA A 469 17.31 21.10 11.61
N GLN A 470 18.28 21.68 10.91
CA GLN A 470 19.09 22.79 11.43
C GLN A 470 18.36 24.12 11.22
N ARG A 471 18.34 24.96 12.26
CA ARG A 471 17.70 26.28 12.19
C ARG A 471 18.46 27.18 11.20
N PRO A 472 17.79 27.78 10.21
CA PRO A 472 18.47 28.69 9.29
C PRO A 472 18.77 30.01 9.99
N GLU A 473 19.99 30.52 9.83
CA GLU A 473 20.45 31.76 10.49
C GLU A 473 19.60 32.99 10.13
N LYS A 474 19.03 33.01 8.91
CA LYS A 474 18.18 34.11 8.42
C LYS A 474 16.88 34.31 9.21
N TYR A 475 16.47 33.34 10.03
CA TYR A 475 15.31 33.42 10.90
C TYR A 475 15.75 33.57 12.36
N ASN A 476 16.23 34.75 12.78
CA ASN A 476 16.73 34.98 14.15
C ASN A 476 15.71 35.64 15.11
N HIS A 477 14.42 35.35 14.93
CA HIS A 477 13.36 35.91 15.77
C HIS A 477 12.94 34.93 16.88
N ALA A 478 13.43 35.13 18.10
CA ALA A 478 13.16 34.24 19.24
C ALA A 478 11.65 34.02 19.49
N ALA A 479 10.83 35.07 19.36
CA ALA A 479 9.38 34.97 19.51
C ALA A 479 8.74 34.01 18.50
N PHE A 480 9.18 34.04 17.24
CA PHE A 480 8.68 33.15 16.19
C PHE A 480 8.99 31.68 16.53
N TRP A 481 10.21 31.39 16.96
CA TRP A 481 10.60 30.02 17.34
C TRP A 481 9.85 29.51 18.56
N ASN A 482 9.58 30.36 19.56
CA ASN A 482 8.76 30.00 20.71
C ASN A 482 7.33 29.65 20.27
N THR A 483 6.74 30.46 19.39
CA THR A 483 5.42 30.16 18.80
C THR A 483 5.43 28.82 18.08
N LEU A 484 6.42 28.57 17.22
CA LEU A 484 6.56 27.33 16.48
C LEU A 484 6.69 26.10 17.39
N GLN A 485 7.52 26.18 18.44
CA GLN A 485 7.69 25.10 19.40
C GLN A 485 6.42 24.82 20.22
N SER A 486 5.66 25.87 20.52
CA SER A 486 4.40 25.77 21.26
C SER A 486 3.19 25.35 20.42
N TYR A 487 3.30 25.34 19.09
CA TYR A 487 2.17 25.07 18.20
C TYR A 487 1.64 23.64 18.36
N VAL A 488 0.36 23.49 18.69
CA VAL A 488 -0.31 22.19 18.85
C VAL A 488 -1.39 22.04 17.78
N PHE A 489 -1.41 20.90 17.11
CA PHE A 489 -2.51 20.57 16.19
C PHE A 489 -3.81 20.35 16.96
N LEU A 490 -4.89 21.00 16.55
CA LEU A 490 -6.20 20.79 17.15
C LEU A 490 -6.75 19.44 16.68
N ASN A 491 -6.94 18.52 17.62
CA ASN A 491 -7.50 17.21 17.32
C ASN A 491 -9.03 17.30 17.09
N PRO A 492 -9.51 17.10 15.85
CA PRO A 492 -10.92 17.33 15.49
C PRO A 492 -11.88 16.26 16.05
N TYR A 493 -11.37 15.21 16.70
CA TYR A 493 -12.18 14.15 17.28
C TYR A 493 -12.53 14.42 18.75
N LEU A 494 -11.84 15.33 19.42
CA LEU A 494 -12.08 15.63 20.84
C LEU A 494 -13.47 16.18 21.11
N GLU A 495 -13.96 17.07 20.24
CA GLU A 495 -15.28 17.70 20.38
C GLU A 495 -16.44 16.71 20.31
N LYS A 496 -16.22 15.55 19.69
CA LYS A 496 -17.24 14.50 19.59
C LYS A 496 -17.40 13.72 20.89
N ILE A 497 -16.45 13.81 21.82
CA ILE A 497 -16.42 13.03 23.06
C ILE A 497 -17.25 13.74 24.12
N GLN A 498 -18.30 13.07 24.60
CA GLN A 498 -19.28 13.64 25.52
C GLN A 498 -19.35 12.83 26.82
N LYS A 499 -19.87 13.48 27.88
CA LYS A 499 -20.17 12.83 29.15
C LYS A 499 -21.32 11.82 29.00
N ASN A 500 -21.26 10.71 29.74
CA ASN A 500 -22.19 9.58 29.67
C ASN A 500 -22.27 8.88 28.30
N MET A 501 -21.24 9.03 27.46
CA MET A 501 -21.19 8.38 26.15
C MET A 501 -21.14 6.84 26.28
N SER A 502 -21.78 6.14 25.35
CA SER A 502 -21.72 4.68 25.25
C SER A 502 -20.33 4.22 24.78
N TYR A 503 -19.94 2.98 25.11
CA TYR A 503 -18.66 2.44 24.61
C TYR A 503 -18.65 2.37 23.08
N GLU A 504 -19.73 1.91 22.46
CA GLU A 504 -19.82 1.79 21.00
C GLU A 504 -19.67 3.13 20.28
N SER A 505 -20.30 4.19 20.80
CA SER A 505 -20.13 5.53 20.25
C SER A 505 -18.69 6.04 20.37
N PHE A 506 -18.01 5.74 21.48
CA PHE A 506 -16.61 6.11 21.64
C PHE A 506 -15.68 5.28 20.74
N LYS A 507 -15.93 3.98 20.62
CA LYS A 507 -15.22 3.08 19.71
C LYS A 507 -15.38 3.52 18.25
N GLU A 508 -16.56 3.97 17.85
CA GLU A 508 -16.80 4.56 16.53
C GLU A 508 -15.94 5.80 16.26
N ILE A 509 -15.71 6.66 17.27
CA ILE A 509 -14.78 7.79 17.14
C ILE A 509 -13.37 7.28 16.85
N LEU A 510 -12.87 6.32 17.63
CA LEU A 510 -11.54 5.74 17.44
C LEU A 510 -11.38 4.99 16.11
N ARG A 511 -12.45 4.33 15.65
CA ARG A 511 -12.53 3.69 14.32
C ARG A 511 -12.42 4.73 13.22
N ASN A 512 -13.24 5.77 13.27
CA ASN A 512 -13.26 6.85 12.28
C ASN A 512 -11.91 7.59 12.22
N LEU A 513 -11.18 7.67 13.33
CA LEU A 513 -9.80 8.15 13.36
C LEU A 513 -8.82 7.17 12.68
N GLY A 514 -8.96 5.86 12.94
CA GLY A 514 -8.19 4.81 12.28
C GLY A 514 -8.35 4.84 10.75
N GLU A 515 -9.55 5.20 10.29
CA GLU A 515 -9.97 5.25 8.87
C GLU A 515 -9.78 6.63 8.22
N ASP A 516 -9.22 7.63 8.92
CA ASP A 516 -8.96 8.96 8.33
C ASP A 516 -7.59 9.03 7.66
N TYR A 517 -7.57 8.91 6.34
CA TYR A 517 -6.34 8.81 5.55
C TYR A 517 -5.54 10.11 5.43
N ARG A 518 -6.05 11.24 5.93
CA ARG A 518 -5.27 12.49 6.04
C ARG A 518 -4.08 12.34 6.98
N PHE A 519 -4.20 11.44 7.95
CA PHE A 519 -3.18 11.22 8.97
C PHE A 519 -2.29 10.00 8.64
N GLY A 520 -1.00 10.12 8.93
CA GLY A 520 -0.09 8.98 8.98
C GLY A 520 -0.35 8.08 10.19
N LEU A 521 0.10 6.82 10.16
CA LEU A 521 -0.21 5.85 11.23
C LEU A 521 0.22 6.29 12.63
N LYS A 522 1.41 6.90 12.79
CA LYS A 522 1.85 7.39 14.11
C LYS A 522 1.01 8.58 14.58
N PHE A 523 0.66 9.48 13.65
CA PHE A 523 -0.18 10.64 13.96
C PHE A 523 -1.55 10.18 14.46
N LYS A 524 -2.19 9.21 13.78
CA LYS A 524 -3.44 8.58 14.23
C LYS A 524 -3.35 8.04 15.65
N LYS A 525 -2.25 7.34 15.97
CA LYS A 525 -2.02 6.78 17.30
C LYS A 525 -1.91 7.85 18.38
N ASN A 526 -1.25 8.97 18.09
CA ASN A 526 -1.14 10.08 19.03
C ASN A 526 -2.51 10.74 19.26
N LEU A 527 -3.26 10.99 18.19
CA LEU A 527 -4.64 11.51 18.30
C LEU A 527 -5.55 10.56 19.10
N ALA A 528 -5.38 9.25 18.95
CA ALA A 528 -6.17 8.26 19.68
C ALA A 528 -5.89 8.30 21.19
N VAL A 529 -4.63 8.49 21.58
CA VAL A 529 -4.23 8.68 22.98
C VAL A 529 -4.92 9.91 23.57
N GLU A 530 -4.96 11.03 22.84
CA GLU A 530 -5.66 12.24 23.28
C GLU A 530 -7.17 12.01 23.43
N CYS A 531 -7.80 11.32 22.47
CA CYS A 531 -9.21 10.94 22.58
C CYS A 531 -9.48 10.08 23.83
N ILE A 532 -8.62 9.13 24.15
CA ILE A 532 -8.78 8.28 25.33
C ILE A 532 -8.59 9.09 26.63
N LYS A 533 -7.61 10.00 26.68
CA LYS A 533 -7.43 10.94 27.81
C LYS A 533 -8.70 11.77 28.04
N GLN A 534 -9.27 12.34 26.97
CA GLN A 534 -10.50 13.13 27.06
C GLN A 534 -11.70 12.27 27.49
N PHE A 535 -11.85 11.07 26.93
CA PHE A 535 -12.92 10.15 27.31
C PHE A 535 -12.89 9.80 28.80
N ILE A 536 -11.70 9.51 29.33
CA ILE A 536 -11.49 9.27 30.75
C ILE A 536 -11.87 10.50 31.57
N GLN A 537 -11.36 11.68 31.20
CA GLN A 537 -11.61 12.92 31.92
C GLN A 537 -13.10 13.25 32.05
N VAL A 538 -13.88 13.11 30.97
CA VAL A 538 -15.30 13.51 30.97
C VAL A 538 -16.26 12.43 31.46
N ASN A 539 -15.86 11.16 31.48
CA ASN A 539 -16.70 10.04 31.90
C ASN A 539 -16.33 9.43 33.27
N THR A 540 -15.26 9.90 33.91
CA THR A 540 -14.96 9.53 35.31
C THR A 540 -16.16 9.83 36.21
N GLY A 541 -16.56 8.86 37.04
CA GLY A 541 -17.74 8.94 37.91
C GLY A 541 -19.09 8.65 37.23
N CYS A 542 -19.12 8.31 35.93
CA CYS A 542 -20.34 7.90 35.24
C CYS A 542 -20.62 6.40 35.42
N ALA A 543 -21.89 6.00 35.37
CA ALA A 543 -22.28 4.60 35.54
C ALA A 543 -21.65 3.68 34.45
N GLY A 544 -21.12 2.53 34.88
CA GLY A 544 -20.47 1.55 34.01
C GLY A 544 -19.15 2.02 33.40
N PHE A 545 -18.55 3.12 33.86
CA PHE A 545 -17.29 3.64 33.31
C PHE A 545 -16.14 2.63 33.41
N THR A 546 -16.00 1.95 34.56
CA THR A 546 -14.99 0.91 34.79
C THR A 546 -15.10 -0.20 33.74
N ASP A 547 -16.32 -0.72 33.51
CA ASP A 547 -16.57 -1.79 32.54
C ASP A 547 -16.20 -1.36 31.11
N LYS A 548 -16.52 -0.11 30.75
CA LYS A 548 -16.15 0.47 29.45
C LYS A 548 -14.63 0.55 29.27
N LEU A 549 -13.89 0.91 30.31
CA LEU A 549 -12.42 0.96 30.26
C LEU A 549 -11.78 -0.44 30.18
N GLU A 550 -12.34 -1.42 30.88
CA GLU A 550 -11.91 -2.81 30.78
C GLU A 550 -12.18 -3.39 29.39
N GLN A 551 -13.35 -3.09 28.81
CA GLN A 551 -13.68 -3.46 27.43
C GLN A 551 -12.70 -2.82 26.44
N LEU A 552 -12.44 -1.52 26.55
CA LEU A 552 -11.45 -0.80 25.73
C LEU A 552 -10.08 -1.48 25.80
N LYS A 553 -9.62 -1.78 27.02
CA LYS A 553 -8.34 -2.43 27.26
C LYS A 553 -8.29 -3.82 26.63
N ASN A 554 -9.34 -4.62 26.75
CA ASN A 554 -9.40 -5.95 26.16
C ASN A 554 -9.32 -5.91 24.63
N GLU A 555 -10.05 -4.99 24.00
CA GLU A 555 -10.04 -4.83 22.53
C GLU A 555 -8.71 -4.26 22.02
N ILE A 556 -8.12 -3.26 22.69
CA ILE A 556 -6.82 -2.69 22.33
C ILE A 556 -5.69 -3.70 22.49
N ASN A 557 -5.80 -4.63 23.44
CA ASN A 557 -4.85 -5.73 23.58
C ASN A 557 -5.10 -6.87 22.59
N GLY A 558 -6.27 -6.86 21.92
CA GLY A 558 -6.78 -7.92 21.06
C GLY A 558 -6.95 -9.25 21.79
N ASN A 559 -7.41 -9.16 23.04
CA ASN A 559 -7.85 -10.31 23.83
C ASN A 559 -9.32 -10.66 23.52
N SER A 560 -10.04 -9.79 22.84
CA SER A 560 -11.39 -10.02 22.32
C SER A 560 -11.37 -10.74 20.96
N SER A 561 -12.54 -11.05 20.41
CA SER A 561 -12.63 -11.67 19.09
C SER A 561 -12.02 -10.77 18.01
N ALA A 562 -11.60 -11.38 16.89
CA ALA A 562 -11.00 -10.65 15.78
C ALA A 562 -11.93 -9.58 15.19
N GLU A 563 -13.25 -9.77 15.32
CA GLU A 563 -14.26 -8.82 14.86
C GLU A 563 -14.40 -7.64 15.83
N GLU A 564 -14.47 -7.90 17.14
CA GLU A 564 -14.58 -6.85 18.16
C GLU A 564 -13.33 -5.96 18.19
N ALA A 565 -12.13 -6.53 18.12
CA ALA A 565 -10.88 -5.77 18.15
C ALA A 565 -10.54 -5.05 16.83
N ALA A 566 -11.23 -5.34 15.73
CA ALA A 566 -10.83 -4.92 14.39
C ALA A 566 -10.70 -3.41 14.24
N ASP A 567 -11.66 -2.66 14.79
CA ASP A 567 -11.71 -1.19 14.69
C ASP A 567 -10.53 -0.49 15.39
N LEU A 568 -9.94 -1.14 16.40
CA LEU A 568 -8.84 -0.59 17.19
C LEU A 568 -7.48 -1.19 16.80
N LYS A 569 -7.46 -2.09 15.82
CA LYS A 569 -6.29 -2.88 15.44
C LYS A 569 -5.11 -2.03 14.97
N TYR A 570 -5.36 -0.85 14.40
CA TYR A 570 -4.32 0.08 13.96
C TYR A 570 -3.41 0.54 15.11
N ILE A 571 -3.91 0.61 16.36
CA ILE A 571 -3.11 0.95 17.54
C ILE A 571 -1.97 -0.06 17.75
N ARG A 572 -2.22 -1.34 17.44
CA ARG A 572 -1.26 -2.45 17.53
C ARG A 572 -0.41 -2.62 16.28
N GLN A 573 -0.69 -1.91 15.19
CA GLN A 573 0.05 -2.06 13.94
C GLN A 573 1.51 -1.63 14.13
N LEU A 574 2.45 -2.51 13.82
CA LEU A 574 3.88 -2.24 13.92
C LEU A 574 4.35 -1.36 12.76
N ARG A 575 5.36 -0.53 13.02
CA ARG A 575 5.99 0.37 12.03
C ARG A 575 7.41 -0.06 11.66
N SER A 576 7.82 -1.26 12.06
CA SER A 576 9.19 -1.73 11.83
C SER A 576 9.46 -1.90 10.34
N ARG A 577 10.63 -1.41 9.90
CA ARG A 577 11.14 -1.62 8.54
C ARG A 577 12.18 -2.72 8.44
N LEU A 578 12.70 -3.18 9.59
CA LEU A 578 13.63 -4.29 9.66
C LEU A 578 12.89 -5.60 9.41
N TRP A 579 13.22 -6.26 8.30
CA TRP A 579 12.58 -7.48 7.83
C TRP A 579 12.58 -8.61 8.87
N VAL A 580 13.70 -8.83 9.56
CA VAL A 580 13.79 -9.82 10.64
C VAL A 580 12.74 -9.56 11.73
N ILE A 581 12.55 -8.30 12.13
CA ILE A 581 11.56 -7.93 13.15
C ILE A 581 10.14 -8.15 12.63
N ARG A 582 9.87 -7.84 11.36
CA ARG A 582 8.56 -8.07 10.71
C ARG A 582 8.16 -9.54 10.75
N GLN A 583 9.11 -10.44 10.49
CA GLN A 583 8.89 -11.88 10.46
C GLN A 583 8.68 -12.51 11.85
N LEU A 584 9.32 -11.94 12.87
CA LEU A 584 9.20 -12.39 14.25
C LEU A 584 7.93 -11.86 14.94
N ARG A 585 7.59 -10.60 14.70
CA ARG A 585 6.49 -9.92 15.41
C ARG A 585 5.19 -9.82 14.62
N GLY A 586 5.22 -10.08 13.31
CA GLY A 586 4.08 -9.90 12.42
C GLY A 586 3.68 -8.43 12.25
N LEU A 587 2.55 -8.19 11.57
CA LEU A 587 2.06 -6.83 11.29
C LEU A 587 1.47 -6.15 12.53
N TYR A 588 0.93 -6.93 13.46
CA TYR A 588 0.28 -6.43 14.67
C TYR A 588 0.96 -7.03 15.89
N GLY A 589 1.29 -6.19 16.86
CA GLY A 589 1.99 -6.61 18.07
C GLY A 589 2.00 -5.53 19.15
N TRP A 590 2.88 -5.68 20.13
CA TRP A 590 3.03 -4.72 21.22
C TRP A 590 3.62 -3.40 20.73
N THR A 591 2.96 -2.27 21.01
CA THR A 591 3.41 -0.93 20.62
C THR A 591 3.58 -0.01 21.83
N SER A 592 4.40 1.05 21.69
CA SER A 592 4.54 2.08 22.72
C SER A 592 3.21 2.80 22.99
N THR A 593 2.43 3.09 21.96
CA THR A 593 1.08 3.67 22.09
C THR A 593 0.15 2.76 22.89
N GLN A 594 0.16 1.46 22.61
CA GLN A 594 -0.62 0.49 23.38
C GLN A 594 -0.20 0.48 24.85
N TRP A 595 1.11 0.53 25.14
CA TRP A 595 1.61 0.63 26.51
C TRP A 595 1.18 1.93 27.20
N GLU A 596 1.24 3.07 26.52
CA GLU A 596 0.78 4.36 27.07
C GLU A 596 -0.73 4.31 27.41
N ILE A 597 -1.55 3.81 26.49
CA ILE A 597 -2.99 3.66 26.71
C ILE A 597 -3.27 2.70 27.88
N ASN A 598 -2.61 1.55 27.93
CA ASN A 598 -2.75 0.60 29.02
C ASN A 598 -2.34 1.21 30.37
N THR A 599 -1.27 2.00 30.40
CA THR A 599 -0.81 2.69 31.61
C THR A 599 -1.85 3.68 32.09
N LEU A 600 -2.40 4.51 31.18
CA LEU A 600 -3.46 5.46 31.47
C LEU A 600 -4.71 4.76 32.03
N ILE A 601 -5.18 3.70 31.36
CA ILE A 601 -6.35 2.93 31.82
C ILE A 601 -6.09 2.32 33.20
N ASN A 602 -4.92 1.70 33.42
CA ASN A 602 -4.59 1.07 34.70
C ASN A 602 -4.53 2.07 35.85
N GLN A 603 -3.96 3.27 35.62
CA GLN A 603 -3.92 4.35 36.60
C GLN A 603 -5.35 4.77 36.98
N THR A 604 -6.19 5.05 35.98
CA THR A 604 -7.59 5.45 36.21
C THR A 604 -8.41 4.35 36.92
N LEU A 605 -8.23 3.08 36.56
CA LEU A 605 -8.90 1.97 37.25
C LEU A 605 -8.44 1.82 38.69
N ALA A 606 -7.15 2.03 38.98
CA ALA A 606 -6.63 2.02 40.34
C ALA A 606 -7.19 3.17 41.18
N GLU A 607 -7.24 4.38 40.64
CA GLU A 607 -7.81 5.56 41.30
C GLU A 607 -9.30 5.38 41.63
N ASN A 608 -10.08 4.78 40.72
CA ASN A 608 -11.51 4.53 40.96
C ASN A 608 -11.76 3.40 41.99
N LYS A 609 -10.84 2.43 42.13
CA LYS A 609 -10.94 1.38 43.17
C LYS A 609 -10.73 1.91 44.59
N VAL A 610 -10.07 3.06 44.76
CA VAL A 610 -9.82 3.66 46.08
C VAL A 610 -11.07 4.38 46.64
N VAL A 611 -12.17 4.47 45.87
CA VAL A 611 -13.42 5.15 46.26
C VAL A 611 -14.53 4.18 46.66
N ASP A 612 -14.21 2.97 47.13
CA ASP A 612 -15.16 2.20 47.93
C ASP A 612 -15.05 2.68 49.38
N PRO A 613 -16.07 3.38 49.94
CA PRO A 613 -16.06 3.68 51.36
C PRO A 613 -16.07 2.35 52.12
N ASN A 614 -15.05 2.14 52.96
CA ASN A 614 -15.04 1.12 53.99
C ASN A 614 -16.36 1.14 54.76
N SER A 615 -17.33 0.36 54.29
CA SER A 615 -18.43 -0.12 55.11
C SER A 615 -17.86 -1.27 55.94
N PHE A 616 -18.16 -1.25 57.24
CA PHE A 616 -17.67 -2.12 58.32
C PHE A 616 -16.42 -1.65 59.07
N SER A 617 -16.64 -0.76 60.04
CA SER A 617 -16.06 -0.94 61.39
C SER A 617 -17.19 -1.00 62.42
N PHE A 618 -17.84 -2.15 62.53
CA PHE A 618 -18.61 -2.54 63.70
C PHE A 618 -17.65 -3.39 64.55
N PHE A 619 -17.05 -2.79 65.57
CA PHE A 619 -16.71 -3.36 66.89
C PHE A 619 -15.67 -2.45 67.55
N SER A 620 -16.18 -1.52 68.36
CA SER A 620 -15.47 -1.07 69.55
C SER A 620 -15.53 -2.21 70.58
N ARG A 621 -14.38 -2.67 71.07
CA ARG A 621 -14.25 -3.02 72.48
C ARG A 621 -12.81 -2.89 72.93
N ASP A 622 -12.66 -2.13 74.01
CA ASP A 622 -11.46 -1.88 74.78
C ASP A 622 -10.75 -3.17 75.19
N GLU A 623 -9.41 -3.14 75.11
CA GLU A 623 -8.53 -3.36 76.26
C GLU A 623 -7.08 -2.95 75.87
N ARG A 624 -6.53 -1.97 76.59
CA ARG A 624 -5.07 -1.74 76.71
C ARG A 624 -4.57 -2.51 77.95
N PRO A 625 -3.27 -2.49 78.27
CA PRO A 625 -2.12 -3.05 77.57
C PRO A 625 -1.28 -3.94 78.53
N GLU A 626 -0.64 -5.02 78.06
CA GLU A 626 0.42 -5.66 78.84
C GLU A 626 1.78 -5.64 78.13
N ILE A 627 2.57 -4.73 78.67
CA ILE A 627 4.02 -4.58 78.78
C ILE A 627 4.84 -5.88 78.73
N SER A 628 5.82 -5.85 77.81
CA SER A 628 7.22 -6.33 77.86
C SER A 628 7.61 -7.70 78.43
N GLY A 629 8.55 -8.35 77.74
CA GLY A 629 9.58 -9.17 78.39
C GLY A 629 10.21 -10.21 77.48
N ASP A 630 11.48 -9.94 77.13
CA ASP A 630 12.48 -10.79 76.47
C ASP A 630 12.37 -12.32 76.67
N ASP A 631 12.69 -13.08 75.61
CA ASP A 631 13.82 -14.02 75.70
C ASP A 631 14.38 -14.47 74.33
N ALA A 632 15.60 -13.97 74.08
CA ALA A 632 16.81 -14.73 73.77
C ALA A 632 16.85 -15.86 72.69
N LEU A 633 17.79 -15.63 71.75
CA LEU A 633 18.79 -16.57 71.21
C LEU A 633 18.36 -17.71 70.26
N ALA A 634 18.79 -17.65 68.99
CA ALA A 634 20.10 -18.19 68.55
C ALA A 634 20.22 -18.47 67.04
N ARG A 635 21.26 -17.86 66.45
CA ARG A 635 22.30 -18.45 65.56
C ARG A 635 22.03 -18.76 64.07
N LYS A 636 23.02 -18.23 63.31
CA LYS A 636 23.72 -18.70 62.08
C LYS A 636 23.09 -18.34 60.73
N THR A 637 23.56 -17.29 60.03
CA THR A 637 24.74 -17.19 59.12
C THR A 637 24.74 -18.14 57.93
N PHE A 638 24.62 -17.58 56.72
CA PHE A 638 25.39 -17.77 55.46
C PHE A 638 24.61 -17.01 54.34
N SER A 639 25.05 -15.89 53.74
CA SER A 639 26.10 -15.72 52.71
C SER A 639 26.03 -16.83 51.65
N SER A 640 26.00 -16.64 50.33
CA SER A 640 26.05 -15.51 49.39
C SER A 640 25.92 -16.13 47.97
N HIS A 641 25.78 -15.30 46.92
CA HIS A 641 26.19 -15.58 45.52
C HIS A 641 25.32 -16.58 44.71
N ASN A 642 25.18 -16.52 43.38
CA ASN A 642 25.43 -15.54 42.31
C ASN A 642 24.84 -16.19 41.04
N SER A 643 24.40 -15.37 40.07
CA SER A 643 24.43 -15.59 38.61
C SER A 643 24.03 -16.94 37.98
N GLY A 644 23.07 -16.85 37.05
CA GLY A 644 22.83 -17.75 35.93
C GLY A 644 21.90 -17.08 34.93
#